data_AF-A0A838UYR8-F1
#
_entry.id   AF-A0A838UYR8-F1
#
_cell.length_a   1.000
_cell.length_b   1.000
_cell.length_c   1.000
_cell.angle_alpha   90.00
_cell.angle_beta   90.00
_cell.angle_gamma   90.00
#
_symmetry.space_group_name_H-M   'P 1'
#
loop_
_entity.id
_entity.type
_entity.pdbx_description
1 polymer ?
#
loop_
_entity_poly.entity_id
_entity_poly.type
_entity_poly.pdbx_seq_one_letter_code
_entity_poly.pdbx_strand_id
1 'polypeptide(L)'
;QWAFPGFVMSDWGATHSTLQSAAAGLDMQMPDQSYFGSALQTAEQNGQVSIQTINQMDHRILRTMFADGLFDHPTTGTPSSNVATPAHDQFTAQAAEQGTVLLQNTQSILPLNSGSVGSIAVIGADASTAPMDAGGGSAHVNAPFVVTPLQGITTRAGSGVNVQYAQGVGADGALPSVPATALHPASGGGNGLTGQYFNNTTLTGSPVLTRTDGTVNFNYNGAAPGAGVNATQWSAKWTGTITPPATGTYTFSLTSDDGSRLFINGTKIIDNWRDQAANTQTGTVSLTAGQTASIEVDYYQGGGLSQVNLGWQYPGSPTLIDQAAQVARSANVAVVFANDEESEGGDRSSLSLPNNQDQLITAVAQANPHTIVVLNTGAPVLMPWVSQVQGIVEGWYPGQEDGTAIAAVLFGDVNPSGKLPMTFPASGTQVPANTTAQYPGVNDESAYSEGLQVGYRYYDANNLTPLFPFGYGLSYTNFAYSNLSISPTSGAFNSPVTVSATVKNTGSRAGADVAQVYVTFPTGVGEPPKQLQGFQKVTLAAGQSQTVSFTLNARSFAYWDTTAHNWVVPQGTFQINVGDSSRTLPLQGNYAVTTPSYNTLQQANNNIGTSDNSNPTAGNYDGKGYSYSAQALAEVGLTPGAVVTHNGVSFIWPNNAAGQKNNVVAGGQTIMYAAAGNTLGFLGAAAFGTQSGTATITYTDGTTQPFTLSFADWYANAPAAGDDLIATAANWNVPAGSTSGNHAVSVYYTSVALNPTKAIQSVTLPSNANLHVFAMGVNSLRGAYNNVGISDNSNPGAGSLDGKGYSYSAQTLAATGLTPGAVVSHDGVLFTWPNVAAGQQDDVTATGQTVTMVGTGTVLALLGTGNNGTQSGTATIHYTDGTTQTFTLSFADWYANTPAAGDEIAVTATNWNVPSGDTLGNHAVSVYYTAVGVQSGKTVASVTLPNNTTCTSLP
;
A
#
# COMPACT_ATOMS: atom_id res chain seq x y z
N GLN A 1 8.95 -1.73 11.55
CA GLN A 1 8.43 -0.71 10.62
C GLN A 1 6.95 -0.42 10.85
N TRP A 2 6.04 -1.40 10.79
CA TRP A 2 4.59 -1.13 10.97
C TRP A 2 4.09 -1.11 12.42
N ALA A 3 4.95 -1.48 13.38
CA ALA A 3 4.60 -1.59 14.80
C ALA A 3 3.32 -2.41 15.02
N PHE A 4 3.15 -3.51 14.24
CA PHE A 4 1.97 -4.36 14.32
C PHE A 4 1.78 -4.87 15.74
N PRO A 5 0.65 -4.55 16.39
CA PRO A 5 0.45 -4.88 17.79
C PRO A 5 0.21 -6.38 18.02
N GLY A 6 -0.47 -7.04 17.08
CA GLY A 6 -0.98 -8.41 17.22
C GLY A 6 0.10 -9.48 17.30
N PHE A 7 -0.33 -10.73 17.12
CA PHE A 7 0.56 -11.89 17.11
C PHE A 7 0.55 -12.56 15.73
N VAL A 8 1.61 -13.31 15.43
CA VAL A 8 1.76 -14.09 14.20
C VAL A 8 1.62 -15.56 14.53
N MET A 9 0.64 -16.21 13.91
CA MET A 9 0.52 -17.67 13.89
C MET A 9 1.01 -18.21 12.55
N SER A 10 1.57 -19.42 12.54
CA SER A 10 1.90 -20.10 11.29
C SER A 10 0.61 -20.58 10.63
N ASP A 11 0.66 -20.75 9.31
CA ASP A 11 -0.28 -21.64 8.65
C ASP A 11 -0.05 -23.10 9.11
N TRP A 12 -1.00 -23.98 8.80
CA TRP A 12 -1.04 -25.37 9.23
C TRP A 12 0.16 -26.16 8.69
N GLY A 13 1.11 -26.51 9.56
CA GLY A 13 2.32 -27.23 9.16
C GLY A 13 3.44 -26.36 8.54
N ALA A 14 3.27 -25.03 8.52
CA ALA A 14 4.24 -24.09 7.92
C ALA A 14 5.38 -23.67 8.87
N THR A 15 5.45 -24.25 10.07
CA THR A 15 6.61 -24.04 10.96
C THR A 15 7.71 -25.04 10.62
N HIS A 16 8.92 -24.55 10.34
CA HIS A 16 10.03 -25.40 9.87
C HIS A 16 11.25 -25.43 10.80
N SER A 17 11.23 -24.67 11.90
CA SER A 17 12.31 -24.67 12.89
C SER A 17 11.85 -24.14 14.25
N THR A 18 12.57 -24.50 15.31
CA THR A 18 12.37 -23.90 16.65
C THR A 18 13.06 -22.54 16.74
N LEU A 19 14.39 -22.51 16.61
CA LEU A 19 15.19 -21.32 16.93
C LEU A 19 15.00 -20.18 15.92
N GLN A 20 15.04 -20.49 14.62
CA GLN A 20 14.98 -19.44 13.59
C GLN A 20 13.58 -18.83 13.50
N SER A 21 12.52 -19.66 13.61
CA SER A 21 11.14 -19.16 13.61
C SER A 21 10.86 -18.29 14.84
N ALA A 22 11.33 -18.71 16.03
CA ALA A 22 11.22 -17.92 17.26
C ALA A 22 11.94 -16.56 17.14
N ALA A 23 13.15 -16.56 16.57
CA ALA A 23 13.92 -15.33 16.36
C ALA A 23 13.32 -14.42 15.26
N ALA A 24 12.63 -14.99 14.27
CA ALA A 24 12.00 -14.27 13.17
C ALA A 24 10.64 -13.62 13.54
N GLY A 25 10.11 -13.90 14.74
CA GLY A 25 8.89 -13.28 15.25
C GLY A 25 7.61 -14.08 15.06
N LEU A 26 7.71 -15.41 14.83
CA LEU A 26 6.56 -16.31 14.95
C LEU A 26 6.17 -16.43 16.43
N ASP A 27 4.90 -16.21 16.77
CA ASP A 27 4.42 -16.27 18.16
C ASP A 27 3.69 -17.59 18.46
N MET A 28 3.04 -18.21 17.46
CA MET A 28 2.27 -19.45 17.63
C MET A 28 2.48 -20.40 16.45
N GLN A 29 2.76 -21.67 16.76
CA GLN A 29 2.79 -22.73 15.77
C GLN A 29 1.39 -23.37 15.64
N MET A 30 0.99 -23.65 14.40
CA MET A 30 -0.21 -24.44 14.09
C MET A 30 0.15 -25.67 13.22
N PRO A 31 -0.55 -26.80 13.41
CA PRO A 31 -1.53 -27.07 14.46
C PRO A 31 -0.97 -27.75 15.71
N ASP A 32 0.19 -28.37 15.56
CA ASP A 32 0.77 -29.20 16.60
C ASP A 32 1.85 -28.43 17.37
N GLN A 33 2.63 -29.14 18.17
CA GLN A 33 3.66 -28.57 19.04
C GLN A 33 5.08 -29.08 18.70
N SER A 34 5.30 -29.54 17.47
CA SER A 34 6.55 -30.15 17.02
C SER A 34 7.79 -29.26 17.22
N TYR A 35 7.70 -27.94 16.98
CA TYR A 35 8.82 -27.01 17.20
C TYR A 35 8.62 -26.11 18.42
N PHE A 36 7.39 -25.64 18.67
CA PHE A 36 7.06 -24.70 19.75
C PHE A 36 6.49 -25.37 21.01
N GLY A 37 6.66 -26.69 21.16
CA GLY A 37 6.43 -27.43 22.40
C GLY A 37 7.72 -27.71 23.18
N SER A 38 8.02 -29.00 23.38
CA SER A 38 9.20 -29.44 24.14
C SER A 38 10.53 -28.99 23.55
N ALA A 39 10.62 -28.82 22.23
CA ALA A 39 11.82 -28.33 21.56
C ALA A 39 12.13 -26.86 21.93
N LEU A 40 11.12 -25.98 21.95
CA LEU A 40 11.27 -24.59 22.40
C LEU A 40 11.59 -24.52 23.89
N GLN A 41 10.96 -25.35 24.72
CA GLN A 41 11.31 -25.46 26.13
C GLN A 41 12.78 -25.86 26.33
N THR A 42 13.26 -26.86 25.58
CA THR A 42 14.66 -27.30 25.64
C THR A 42 15.61 -26.18 25.18
N ALA A 43 15.23 -25.46 24.12
CA ALA A 43 16.00 -24.30 23.64
C ALA A 43 16.09 -23.20 24.70
N GLU A 44 15.02 -22.94 25.45
CA GLU A 44 15.03 -21.99 26.57
C GLU A 44 15.95 -22.44 27.70
N GLN A 45 15.83 -23.70 28.14
CA GLN A 45 16.66 -24.27 29.20
C GLN A 45 18.15 -24.26 28.85
N ASN A 46 18.48 -24.42 27.57
CA ASN A 46 19.84 -24.35 27.06
C ASN A 46 20.33 -22.91 26.80
N GLY A 47 19.49 -21.89 27.04
CA GLY A 47 19.81 -20.48 26.81
C GLY A 47 19.88 -20.07 25.33
N GLN A 48 19.35 -20.89 24.43
CA GLN A 48 19.30 -20.62 22.98
C GLN A 48 18.13 -19.70 22.61
N VAL A 49 17.06 -19.71 23.40
CA VAL A 49 15.96 -18.74 23.37
C VAL A 49 15.80 -18.17 24.77
N SER A 50 15.65 -16.85 24.89
CA SER A 50 15.47 -16.24 26.22
C SER A 50 14.02 -16.40 26.70
N ILE A 51 13.81 -16.55 28.02
CA ILE A 51 12.46 -16.51 28.60
C ILE A 51 11.75 -15.19 28.28
N GLN A 52 12.48 -14.09 28.12
CA GLN A 52 11.93 -12.80 27.70
C GLN A 52 11.33 -12.88 26.29
N THR A 53 11.97 -13.60 25.37
CA THR A 53 11.44 -13.84 24.02
C THR A 53 10.10 -14.56 24.08
N ILE A 54 10.01 -15.63 24.87
CA ILE A 54 8.77 -16.41 25.06
C ILE A 54 7.68 -15.54 25.70
N ASN A 55 8.01 -14.80 26.76
CA ASN A 55 7.07 -13.88 27.39
C ASN A 55 6.51 -12.83 26.41
N GLN A 56 7.29 -12.38 25.42
CA GLN A 56 6.81 -11.45 24.41
C GLN A 56 5.85 -12.11 23.42
N MET A 57 6.10 -13.36 23.03
CA MET A 57 5.19 -14.15 22.20
C MET A 57 3.84 -14.31 22.91
N ASP A 58 3.87 -14.79 24.16
CA ASP A 58 2.69 -14.97 25.00
C ASP A 58 1.95 -13.66 25.24
N HIS A 59 2.69 -12.57 25.51
CA HIS A 59 2.10 -11.26 25.73
C HIS A 59 1.30 -10.78 24.51
N ARG A 60 1.79 -10.98 23.28
CA ARG A 60 1.05 -10.57 22.07
C ARG A 60 -0.24 -11.37 21.89
N ILE A 61 -0.21 -12.67 22.16
CA ILE A 61 -1.38 -13.55 22.13
C ILE A 61 -2.39 -13.11 23.20
N LEU A 62 -1.98 -13.07 24.47
CA LEU A 62 -2.84 -12.73 25.60
C LEU A 62 -3.44 -11.33 25.46
N ARG A 63 -2.64 -10.35 25.05
CA ARG A 63 -3.10 -8.98 24.81
C ARG A 63 -4.23 -8.93 23.77
N THR A 64 -4.14 -9.75 22.72
CA THR A 64 -5.19 -9.86 21.70
C THR A 64 -6.44 -10.51 22.30
N MET A 65 -6.28 -11.60 23.04
CA MET A 65 -7.40 -12.26 23.74
C MET A 65 -8.12 -11.36 24.76
N PHE A 66 -7.38 -10.54 25.51
CA PHE A 66 -7.96 -9.55 26.43
C PHE A 66 -8.63 -8.40 25.68
N ALA A 67 -8.03 -7.88 24.61
CA ALA A 67 -8.61 -6.81 23.79
C ALA A 67 -9.95 -7.23 23.15
N ASP A 68 -10.07 -8.50 22.78
CA ASP A 68 -11.29 -9.08 22.21
C ASP A 68 -12.28 -9.59 23.28
N GLY A 69 -11.98 -9.39 24.57
CA GLY A 69 -12.89 -9.70 25.67
C GLY A 69 -13.08 -11.20 25.96
N LEU A 70 -12.21 -12.08 25.47
CA LEU A 70 -12.38 -13.54 25.62
C LEU A 70 -12.34 -14.04 27.07
N PHE A 71 -11.76 -13.25 27.98
CA PHE A 71 -11.76 -13.54 29.43
C PHE A 71 -13.01 -13.01 30.15
N ASP A 72 -13.62 -11.94 29.65
CA ASP A 72 -14.85 -11.36 30.21
C ASP A 72 -16.11 -12.04 29.64
N HIS A 73 -16.00 -12.57 28.44
CA HIS A 73 -17.05 -13.22 27.67
C HIS A 73 -16.58 -14.60 27.19
N PRO A 74 -16.50 -15.60 28.10
CA PRO A 74 -16.06 -16.94 27.73
C PRO A 74 -16.99 -17.52 26.65
N THR A 75 -16.39 -18.18 25.66
CA THR A 75 -17.13 -18.77 24.54
C THR A 75 -18.10 -19.86 25.04
N THR A 76 -19.31 -19.85 24.52
CA THR A 76 -20.35 -20.86 24.81
C THR A 76 -20.74 -21.61 23.55
N GLY A 77 -21.11 -22.88 23.66
CA GLY A 77 -21.54 -23.71 22.53
C GLY A 77 -20.48 -24.73 22.10
N THR A 78 -20.70 -25.35 20.94
CA THR A 78 -19.76 -26.28 20.31
C THR A 78 -19.44 -25.80 18.90
N PRO A 79 -18.27 -26.16 18.32
CA PRO A 79 -17.94 -25.83 16.93
C PRO A 79 -18.99 -26.29 15.89
N SER A 80 -19.82 -27.26 16.24
CA SER A 80 -20.91 -27.79 15.40
C SER A 80 -22.27 -27.11 15.60
N SER A 81 -22.37 -26.10 16.48
CA SER A 81 -23.63 -25.43 16.76
C SER A 81 -24.04 -24.53 15.59
N ASN A 82 -25.28 -24.67 15.10
CA ASN A 82 -25.85 -23.72 14.14
C ASN A 82 -26.22 -22.41 14.87
N VAL A 83 -25.53 -21.33 14.52
CA VAL A 83 -25.72 -19.98 15.08
C VAL A 83 -26.34 -19.01 14.07
N ALA A 84 -26.83 -19.50 12.92
CA ALA A 84 -27.53 -18.69 11.93
C ALA A 84 -28.81 -18.08 12.52
N THR A 85 -29.07 -16.83 12.13
CA THR A 85 -30.27 -16.08 12.52
C THR A 85 -30.87 -15.44 11.27
N PRO A 86 -32.15 -15.05 11.29
CA PRO A 86 -32.75 -14.34 10.14
C PRO A 86 -31.98 -13.07 9.72
N ALA A 87 -31.27 -12.43 10.65
CA ALA A 87 -30.41 -11.28 10.33
C ALA A 87 -29.13 -11.68 9.60
N HIS A 88 -28.56 -12.85 9.91
CA HIS A 88 -27.44 -13.43 9.15
C HIS A 88 -27.90 -13.79 7.74
N ASP A 89 -29.04 -14.46 7.61
CA ASP A 89 -29.61 -14.86 6.31
C ASP A 89 -29.94 -13.62 5.45
N GLN A 90 -30.49 -12.56 6.05
CA GLN A 90 -30.72 -11.30 5.35
C GLN A 90 -29.41 -10.65 4.89
N PHE A 91 -28.37 -10.69 5.72
CA PHE A 91 -27.07 -10.12 5.39
C PHE A 91 -26.40 -10.89 4.24
N THR A 92 -26.45 -12.23 4.24
CA THR A 92 -25.87 -13.05 3.16
C THR A 92 -26.58 -12.80 1.83
N ALA A 93 -27.92 -12.73 1.83
CA ALA A 93 -28.69 -12.33 0.65
C ALA A 93 -28.26 -10.94 0.13
N GLN A 94 -28.19 -9.94 1.02
CA GLN A 94 -27.79 -8.57 0.66
C GLN A 94 -26.35 -8.49 0.14
N ALA A 95 -25.43 -9.27 0.72
CA ALA A 95 -24.04 -9.33 0.28
C ALA A 95 -23.93 -9.91 -1.13
N ALA A 96 -24.64 -11.02 -1.41
CA ALA A 96 -24.73 -11.61 -2.74
C ALA A 96 -25.35 -10.63 -3.75
N GLU A 97 -26.52 -10.05 -3.43
CA GLU A 97 -27.20 -9.03 -4.25
C GLU A 97 -26.31 -7.83 -4.63
N GLN A 98 -25.52 -7.34 -3.67
CA GLN A 98 -24.64 -6.18 -3.87
C GLN A 98 -23.29 -6.53 -4.50
N GLY A 99 -22.86 -7.79 -4.40
CA GLY A 99 -21.64 -8.32 -5.00
C GLY A 99 -21.82 -8.79 -6.44
N THR A 100 -23.03 -9.21 -6.82
CA THR A 100 -23.37 -9.62 -8.20
C THR A 100 -23.07 -8.50 -9.20
N VAL A 101 -22.36 -8.87 -10.28
CA VAL A 101 -21.95 -7.94 -11.34
C VAL A 101 -22.72 -8.23 -12.62
N LEU A 102 -23.47 -7.26 -13.14
CA LEU A 102 -24.06 -7.37 -14.47
C LEU A 102 -22.99 -7.04 -15.52
N LEU A 103 -22.56 -8.02 -16.29
CA LEU A 103 -21.49 -7.87 -17.28
C LEU A 103 -22.02 -7.45 -18.65
N GLN A 104 -23.15 -8.04 -19.06
CA GLN A 104 -23.78 -7.80 -20.34
C GLN A 104 -25.31 -7.74 -20.18
N ASN A 105 -25.93 -6.77 -20.83
CA ASN A 105 -27.39 -6.67 -20.93
C ASN A 105 -27.77 -5.99 -22.25
N THR A 106 -27.91 -6.79 -23.30
CA THR A 106 -28.29 -6.32 -24.65
C THR A 106 -29.80 -6.43 -24.83
N GLN A 107 -30.36 -5.56 -25.67
CA GLN A 107 -31.81 -5.50 -25.95
C GLN A 107 -32.72 -5.36 -24.71
N SER A 108 -32.16 -4.97 -23.55
CA SER A 108 -32.87 -4.90 -22.27
C SER A 108 -33.54 -6.23 -21.89
N ILE A 109 -32.88 -7.37 -22.14
CA ILE A 109 -33.40 -8.69 -21.73
C ILE A 109 -33.60 -8.77 -20.21
N LEU A 110 -32.75 -8.06 -19.44
CA LEU A 110 -32.90 -7.87 -18.01
C LEU A 110 -33.32 -6.43 -17.66
N PRO A 111 -34.13 -6.24 -16.61
CA PRO A 111 -34.70 -7.26 -15.72
C PRO A 111 -35.89 -8.03 -16.34
N LEU A 112 -36.08 -9.27 -15.92
CA LEU A 112 -37.23 -10.11 -16.26
C LEU A 112 -38.51 -9.54 -15.65
N ASN A 113 -39.62 -9.64 -16.38
CA ASN A 113 -40.93 -9.18 -15.94
C ASN A 113 -41.91 -10.37 -15.88
N SER A 114 -42.33 -10.76 -14.68
CA SER A 114 -43.27 -11.87 -14.47
C SER A 114 -44.60 -11.70 -15.23
N GLY A 115 -45.03 -10.47 -15.49
CA GLY A 115 -46.26 -10.17 -16.22
C GLY A 115 -46.17 -10.36 -17.73
N SER A 116 -44.97 -10.47 -18.30
CA SER A 116 -44.76 -10.61 -19.75
C SER A 116 -43.83 -11.75 -20.17
N VAL A 117 -43.01 -12.29 -19.27
CA VAL A 117 -42.02 -13.33 -19.62
C VAL A 117 -42.68 -14.65 -20.03
N GLY A 118 -43.81 -15.02 -19.42
CA GLY A 118 -44.61 -16.20 -19.77
C GLY A 118 -43.98 -17.56 -19.43
N SER A 119 -42.74 -17.81 -19.86
CA SER A 119 -42.01 -19.07 -19.58
C SER A 119 -40.50 -18.85 -19.49
N ILE A 120 -39.87 -19.57 -18.55
CA ILE A 120 -38.43 -19.52 -18.27
C ILE A 120 -37.88 -20.94 -18.26
N ALA A 121 -36.81 -21.18 -19.03
CA ALA A 121 -36.00 -22.39 -18.94
C ALA A 121 -34.79 -22.12 -18.04
N VAL A 122 -34.77 -22.71 -16.85
CA VAL A 122 -33.62 -22.71 -15.94
C VAL A 122 -32.74 -23.90 -16.27
N ILE A 123 -31.49 -23.67 -16.63
CA ILE A 123 -30.59 -24.68 -17.17
C ILE A 123 -29.27 -24.67 -16.40
N GLY A 124 -28.67 -25.82 -16.13
CA GLY A 124 -27.38 -25.95 -15.43
C GLY A 124 -27.50 -26.80 -14.16
N ALA A 125 -26.46 -27.57 -13.84
CA ALA A 125 -26.46 -28.46 -12.68
C ALA A 125 -26.49 -27.70 -11.34
N ASP A 126 -25.78 -26.58 -11.28
CA ASP A 126 -25.75 -25.59 -10.19
C ASP A 126 -27.06 -24.82 -10.01
N ALA A 127 -27.95 -24.82 -11.01
CA ALA A 127 -29.24 -24.17 -10.84
C ALA A 127 -30.17 -24.93 -9.87
N SER A 128 -29.91 -26.21 -9.53
CA SER A 128 -30.82 -27.02 -8.72
C SER A 128 -30.13 -27.88 -7.67
N THR A 129 -29.81 -29.15 -7.95
CA THR A 129 -29.51 -30.15 -6.90
C THR A 129 -28.10 -30.09 -6.35
N ALA A 130 -27.21 -29.31 -6.96
CA ALA A 130 -25.83 -29.11 -6.55
C ALA A 130 -25.41 -27.65 -6.77
N PRO A 131 -26.06 -26.68 -6.11
CA PRO A 131 -25.74 -25.26 -6.29
C PRO A 131 -24.30 -24.98 -5.89
N MET A 132 -23.64 -24.12 -6.67
CA MET A 132 -22.29 -23.66 -6.38
C MET A 132 -22.39 -22.44 -5.44
N ASP A 133 -22.36 -22.69 -4.14
CA ASP A 133 -22.54 -21.68 -3.09
C ASP A 133 -21.23 -21.23 -2.43
N ALA A 134 -20.18 -22.06 -2.46
CA ALA A 134 -18.86 -21.75 -1.90
C ALA A 134 -17.73 -22.45 -2.67
N GLY A 135 -16.52 -21.89 -2.58
CA GLY A 135 -15.30 -22.58 -2.98
C GLY A 135 -14.89 -23.69 -2.00
N GLY A 136 -13.91 -24.51 -2.40
CA GLY A 136 -13.33 -25.57 -1.58
C GLY A 136 -12.24 -25.10 -0.60
N GLY A 137 -11.68 -26.03 0.16
CA GLY A 137 -10.58 -25.78 1.10
C GLY A 137 -11.01 -25.27 2.47
N SER A 138 -10.09 -24.62 3.19
CA SER A 138 -10.34 -24.09 4.54
C SER A 138 -11.40 -22.98 4.62
N ALA A 139 -11.71 -22.33 3.50
CA ALA A 139 -12.76 -21.32 3.39
C ALA A 139 -14.17 -21.91 3.21
N HIS A 140 -14.29 -23.21 2.93
CA HIS A 140 -15.59 -23.87 2.74
C HIS A 140 -16.41 -23.88 4.03
N VAL A 141 -17.70 -23.59 3.91
CA VAL A 141 -18.65 -23.60 5.03
C VAL A 141 -19.83 -24.49 4.70
N ASN A 142 -20.10 -25.46 5.57
CA ASN A 142 -21.34 -26.24 5.51
C ASN A 142 -22.52 -25.37 5.96
N ALA A 143 -23.19 -24.71 5.00
CA ALA A 143 -24.35 -23.88 5.28
C ALA A 143 -25.53 -24.70 5.85
N PRO A 144 -26.33 -24.14 6.78
CA PRO A 144 -27.49 -24.84 7.33
C PRO A 144 -28.59 -25.11 6.29
N PHE A 145 -28.60 -24.33 5.21
CA PHE A 145 -29.44 -24.51 4.03
C PHE A 145 -28.79 -23.78 2.84
N VAL A 146 -29.23 -24.09 1.63
CA VAL A 146 -28.93 -23.30 0.42
C VAL A 146 -30.23 -23.14 -0.37
N VAL A 147 -30.62 -21.91 -0.69
CA VAL A 147 -31.73 -21.65 -1.63
C VAL A 147 -31.20 -21.81 -3.05
N THR A 148 -31.68 -22.80 -3.78
CA THR A 148 -31.18 -23.06 -5.15
C THR A 148 -31.68 -21.99 -6.12
N PRO A 149 -30.94 -21.68 -7.20
CA PRO A 149 -31.40 -20.73 -8.20
C PRO A 149 -32.77 -21.07 -8.81
N LEU A 150 -33.04 -22.35 -9.08
CA LEU A 150 -34.34 -22.82 -9.54
C LEU A 150 -35.44 -22.50 -8.51
N GLN A 151 -35.19 -22.73 -7.22
CA GLN A 151 -36.16 -22.41 -6.16
C GLN A 151 -36.42 -20.91 -6.08
N GLY A 152 -35.36 -20.10 -6.09
CA GLY A 152 -35.47 -18.63 -6.06
C GLY A 152 -36.22 -18.07 -7.26
N ILE A 153 -35.84 -18.47 -8.48
CA ILE A 153 -36.49 -18.04 -9.72
C ILE A 153 -37.95 -18.49 -9.75
N THR A 154 -38.25 -19.74 -9.40
CA THR A 154 -39.63 -20.26 -9.39
C THR A 154 -40.50 -19.49 -8.40
N THR A 155 -39.98 -19.26 -7.20
CA THR A 155 -40.69 -18.51 -6.15
C THR A 155 -40.96 -17.08 -6.61
N ARG A 156 -39.95 -16.40 -7.16
CA ARG A 156 -40.09 -15.00 -7.59
C ARG A 156 -40.91 -14.83 -8.87
N ALA A 157 -40.86 -15.77 -9.79
CA ALA A 157 -41.63 -15.74 -11.03
C ALA A 157 -43.15 -15.82 -10.76
N GLY A 158 -43.53 -16.61 -9.75
CA GLY A 158 -44.93 -16.81 -9.34
C GLY A 158 -45.69 -17.77 -10.26
N SER A 159 -46.93 -18.09 -9.89
CA SER A 159 -47.73 -19.13 -10.57
C SER A 159 -48.17 -18.80 -12.00
N GLY A 160 -48.01 -17.55 -12.45
CA GLY A 160 -48.33 -17.11 -13.81
C GLY A 160 -47.23 -17.38 -14.85
N VAL A 161 -46.06 -17.84 -14.42
CA VAL A 161 -44.91 -18.12 -15.30
C VAL A 161 -44.61 -19.61 -15.30
N ASN A 162 -44.49 -20.22 -16.48
CA ASN A 162 -44.07 -21.62 -16.61
C ASN A 162 -42.54 -21.72 -16.47
N VAL A 163 -42.06 -22.18 -15.32
CA VAL A 163 -40.63 -22.42 -15.08
C VAL A 163 -40.32 -23.89 -15.31
N GLN A 164 -39.40 -24.15 -16.24
CA GLN A 164 -38.92 -25.49 -16.58
C GLN A 164 -37.44 -25.61 -16.21
N TYR A 165 -37.00 -26.83 -15.89
CA TYR A 165 -35.62 -27.10 -15.52
C TYR A 165 -35.01 -28.17 -16.44
N ALA A 166 -33.74 -27.99 -16.81
CA ALA A 166 -32.92 -29.05 -17.40
C ALA A 166 -31.48 -28.95 -16.88
N GLN A 167 -30.87 -30.09 -16.53
CA GLN A 167 -29.53 -30.10 -15.94
C GLN A 167 -28.44 -29.62 -16.90
N GLY A 168 -28.55 -29.93 -18.21
CA GLY A 168 -27.61 -29.49 -19.24
C GLY A 168 -26.29 -30.26 -19.29
N VAL A 169 -25.56 -30.34 -18.18
CA VAL A 169 -24.31 -31.10 -18.04
C VAL A 169 -24.31 -31.97 -16.79
N GLY A 170 -23.55 -33.07 -16.81
CA GLY A 170 -23.38 -33.96 -15.65
C GLY A 170 -22.03 -33.75 -14.98
N ALA A 171 -21.99 -33.79 -13.65
CA ALA A 171 -20.72 -33.91 -12.93
C ALA A 171 -20.02 -35.23 -13.31
N ASP A 172 -18.70 -35.20 -13.49
CA ASP A 172 -17.84 -36.37 -13.74
C ASP A 172 -18.28 -37.32 -14.86
N GLY A 173 -19.03 -36.85 -15.86
CA GLY A 173 -19.52 -37.71 -16.95
C GLY A 173 -20.80 -38.48 -16.64
N ALA A 174 -21.58 -38.04 -15.65
CA ALA A 174 -22.94 -38.54 -15.41
C ALA A 174 -23.81 -38.39 -16.68
N LEU A 175 -24.55 -39.45 -17.01
CA LEU A 175 -25.47 -39.53 -18.15
C LEU A 175 -26.91 -39.21 -17.72
N PRO A 176 -27.83 -38.92 -18.67
CA PRO A 176 -29.24 -38.73 -18.34
C PRO A 176 -29.81 -39.86 -17.48
N SER A 177 -30.51 -39.51 -16.39
CA SER A 177 -31.10 -40.50 -15.49
C SER A 177 -31.99 -41.49 -16.24
N VAL A 178 -31.91 -42.76 -15.86
CA VAL A 178 -32.80 -43.79 -16.42
C VAL A 178 -34.23 -43.46 -16.00
N PRO A 179 -35.17 -43.24 -16.95
CA PRO A 179 -36.52 -42.82 -16.61
C PRO A 179 -37.28 -43.95 -15.90
N ALA A 180 -38.10 -43.58 -14.91
CA ALA A 180 -38.90 -44.55 -14.15
C ALA A 180 -39.74 -45.48 -15.04
N THR A 181 -40.24 -44.96 -16.16
CA THR A 181 -41.04 -45.72 -17.14
C THR A 181 -40.26 -46.84 -17.85
N ALA A 182 -38.92 -46.79 -17.83
CA ALA A 182 -38.08 -47.87 -18.35
C ALA A 182 -37.77 -48.93 -17.28
N LEU A 183 -38.08 -48.68 -16.00
CA LEU A 183 -37.75 -49.54 -14.87
C LEU A 183 -39.01 -50.22 -14.32
N HIS A 184 -38.91 -51.51 -14.02
CA HIS A 184 -40.01 -52.29 -13.44
C HIS A 184 -39.53 -52.99 -12.16
N PRO A 185 -40.21 -52.78 -11.02
CA PRO A 185 -39.72 -53.27 -9.74
C PRO A 185 -39.88 -54.79 -9.65
N ALA A 186 -38.94 -55.45 -8.98
CA ALA A 186 -39.02 -56.90 -8.74
C ALA A 186 -40.28 -57.31 -7.93
N SER A 187 -40.92 -56.37 -7.24
CA SER A 187 -42.20 -56.59 -6.55
C SER A 187 -43.42 -56.71 -7.48
N GLY A 188 -43.28 -56.41 -8.78
CA GLY A 188 -44.26 -56.72 -9.82
C GLY A 188 -45.32 -55.66 -10.14
N GLY A 189 -45.30 -54.48 -9.49
CA GLY A 189 -46.27 -53.41 -9.77
C GLY A 189 -45.66 -51.99 -9.73
N GLY A 190 -46.02 -51.15 -10.70
CA GLY A 190 -45.56 -49.76 -10.81
C GLY A 190 -44.33 -49.56 -11.69
N ASN A 191 -43.80 -48.34 -11.67
CA ASN A 191 -42.57 -47.92 -12.37
C ASN A 191 -41.45 -47.72 -11.33
N GLY A 192 -40.22 -48.09 -11.66
CA GLY A 192 -39.06 -47.97 -10.78
C GLY A 192 -38.41 -49.31 -10.43
N LEU A 193 -37.63 -49.35 -9.35
CA LEU A 193 -36.96 -50.54 -8.83
C LEU A 193 -37.37 -50.83 -7.38
N THR A 194 -37.31 -52.10 -6.97
CA THR A 194 -37.49 -52.48 -5.57
C THR A 194 -36.22 -52.11 -4.81
N GLY A 195 -36.26 -51.04 -4.02
CA GLY A 195 -35.18 -50.59 -3.14
C GLY A 195 -35.28 -51.26 -1.76
N GLN A 196 -34.20 -51.94 -1.36
CA GLN A 196 -34.03 -52.56 -0.05
C GLN A 196 -32.87 -51.88 0.67
N TYR A 197 -33.11 -51.38 1.88
CA TYR A 197 -32.14 -50.59 2.66
C TYR A 197 -31.72 -51.32 3.93
N PHE A 198 -30.45 -51.22 4.30
CA PHE A 198 -29.82 -51.98 5.40
C PHE A 198 -28.99 -51.05 6.31
N ASN A 199 -28.99 -51.30 7.62
CA ASN A 199 -28.15 -50.60 8.60
C ASN A 199 -26.75 -51.24 8.74
N ASN A 200 -26.12 -51.49 7.59
CA ASN A 200 -24.72 -51.91 7.45
C ASN A 200 -24.27 -51.58 6.02
N THR A 201 -22.96 -51.60 5.76
CA THR A 201 -22.38 -51.31 4.43
C THR A 201 -22.23 -52.56 3.53
N THR A 202 -22.73 -53.72 3.98
CA THR A 202 -22.44 -55.02 3.34
C THR A 202 -23.64 -55.62 2.59
N LEU A 203 -24.81 -54.96 2.60
CA LEU A 203 -26.07 -55.48 2.05
C LEU A 203 -26.49 -56.83 2.66
N THR A 204 -26.18 -57.07 3.93
CA THR A 204 -26.49 -58.33 4.63
C THR A 204 -27.63 -58.18 5.64
N GLY A 205 -28.29 -59.30 5.93
CA GLY A 205 -29.39 -59.36 6.90
C GLY A 205 -30.76 -59.04 6.30
N SER A 206 -31.74 -58.75 7.16
CA SER A 206 -33.06 -58.30 6.73
C SER A 206 -33.05 -56.79 6.46
N PRO A 207 -33.64 -56.30 5.36
CA PRO A 207 -33.71 -54.87 5.10
C PRO A 207 -34.59 -54.19 6.15
N VAL A 208 -34.16 -53.01 6.60
CA VAL A 208 -34.90 -52.17 7.58
C VAL A 208 -35.98 -51.34 6.90
N LEU A 209 -35.83 -51.06 5.60
CA LEU A 209 -36.80 -50.38 4.76
C LEU A 209 -36.84 -51.06 3.39
N THR A 210 -38.04 -51.28 2.85
CA THR A 210 -38.25 -51.74 1.47
C THR A 210 -39.33 -50.89 0.82
N ARG A 211 -39.05 -50.33 -0.35
CA ARG A 211 -39.99 -49.50 -1.12
C ARG A 211 -39.74 -49.61 -2.62
N THR A 212 -40.65 -49.07 -3.42
CA THR A 212 -40.42 -48.86 -4.86
C THR A 212 -39.87 -47.47 -5.07
N ASP A 213 -38.67 -47.39 -5.63
CA ASP A 213 -38.01 -46.14 -5.97
C ASP A 213 -38.13 -45.91 -7.48
N GLY A 214 -38.77 -44.80 -7.89
CA GLY A 214 -39.04 -44.52 -9.30
C GLY A 214 -37.77 -44.41 -10.15
N THR A 215 -36.70 -43.85 -9.59
CA THR A 215 -35.38 -43.75 -10.21
C THR A 215 -34.32 -43.99 -9.15
N VAL A 216 -33.14 -44.44 -9.55
CA VAL A 216 -31.94 -44.41 -8.68
C VAL A 216 -31.23 -43.09 -8.96
N ASN A 217 -31.75 -42.00 -8.41
CA ASN A 217 -31.17 -40.67 -8.50
C ASN A 217 -31.44 -39.95 -7.19
N PHE A 218 -30.55 -40.16 -6.23
CA PHE A 218 -30.70 -39.69 -4.87
C PHE A 218 -29.46 -38.93 -4.45
N ASN A 219 -29.66 -37.72 -3.94
CA ASN A 219 -28.69 -37.04 -3.10
C ASN A 219 -29.36 -36.81 -1.74
N TYR A 220 -28.87 -37.50 -0.71
CA TYR A 220 -29.42 -37.37 0.64
C TYR A 220 -28.65 -36.37 1.49
N ASN A 221 -27.54 -35.81 1.01
CA ASN A 221 -26.71 -34.81 1.72
C ASN A 221 -26.41 -35.22 3.19
N GLY A 222 -26.07 -36.49 3.41
CA GLY A 222 -25.77 -37.02 4.75
C GLY A 222 -27.00 -37.32 5.63
N ALA A 223 -28.22 -37.06 5.16
CA ALA A 223 -29.44 -37.48 5.83
C ALA A 223 -29.75 -38.98 5.60
N ALA A 224 -30.54 -39.57 6.49
CA ALA A 224 -31.03 -40.94 6.34
C ALA A 224 -31.99 -41.05 5.14
N PRO A 225 -31.91 -42.11 4.32
CA PRO A 225 -32.74 -42.28 3.12
C PRO A 225 -34.22 -42.59 3.41
N GLY A 226 -34.55 -42.89 4.67
CA GLY A 226 -35.90 -43.11 5.14
C GLY A 226 -35.95 -43.55 6.60
N ALA A 227 -37.16 -43.61 7.15
CA ALA A 227 -37.38 -44.00 8.53
C ALA A 227 -36.76 -45.37 8.85
N GLY A 228 -36.00 -45.45 9.95
CA GLY A 228 -35.35 -46.67 10.41
C GLY A 228 -33.99 -46.98 9.77
N VAL A 229 -33.60 -46.24 8.72
CA VAL A 229 -32.26 -46.32 8.13
C VAL A 229 -31.32 -45.35 8.86
N ASN A 230 -30.08 -45.75 9.09
CA ASN A 230 -29.05 -44.88 9.67
C ASN A 230 -28.72 -43.71 8.71
N ALA A 231 -28.20 -42.60 9.24
CA ALA A 231 -27.69 -41.49 8.43
C ALA A 231 -26.37 -41.84 7.75
N THR A 232 -25.51 -42.60 8.44
CA THR A 232 -24.25 -43.15 7.92
C THR A 232 -24.19 -44.66 8.12
N GLN A 233 -23.21 -45.34 7.51
CA GLN A 233 -23.00 -46.78 7.70
C GLN A 233 -24.22 -47.61 7.28
N TRP A 234 -24.79 -47.30 6.12
CA TRP A 234 -25.96 -47.97 5.55
C TRP A 234 -25.69 -48.39 4.10
N SER A 235 -26.55 -49.26 3.56
CA SER A 235 -26.47 -49.70 2.16
C SER A 235 -27.85 -49.90 1.56
N ALA A 236 -27.93 -49.86 0.23
CA ALA A 236 -29.15 -50.12 -0.51
C ALA A 236 -28.91 -51.00 -1.74
N LYS A 237 -29.91 -51.83 -2.03
CA LYS A 237 -30.00 -52.66 -3.22
C LYS A 237 -31.28 -52.37 -3.97
N TRP A 238 -31.17 -51.96 -5.22
CA TRP A 238 -32.30 -51.75 -6.13
C TRP A 238 -32.36 -52.86 -7.16
N THR A 239 -33.47 -53.60 -7.20
CA THR A 239 -33.63 -54.75 -8.13
C THR A 239 -34.92 -54.66 -8.94
N GLY A 240 -34.86 -55.18 -10.17
CA GLY A 240 -36.00 -55.21 -11.08
C GLY A 240 -35.61 -55.61 -12.50
N THR A 241 -36.39 -55.12 -13.46
CA THR A 241 -36.06 -55.21 -14.89
C THR A 241 -36.06 -53.83 -15.54
N ILE A 242 -35.32 -53.72 -16.63
CA ILE A 242 -35.26 -52.53 -17.49
C ILE A 242 -35.78 -52.89 -18.89
N THR A 243 -36.63 -52.04 -19.46
CA THR A 243 -37.16 -52.18 -20.83
C THR A 243 -36.46 -51.17 -21.76
N PRO A 244 -35.55 -51.62 -22.65
CA PRO A 244 -34.81 -50.75 -23.54
C PRO A 244 -35.72 -50.17 -24.64
N PRO A 245 -35.71 -48.85 -24.91
CA PRO A 245 -36.52 -48.23 -25.96
C PRO A 245 -35.97 -48.44 -27.37
N ALA A 246 -34.66 -48.66 -27.51
CA ALA A 246 -33.98 -48.84 -28.79
C ALA A 246 -33.01 -50.03 -28.75
N THR A 247 -32.72 -50.62 -29.92
CA THR A 247 -31.70 -51.66 -30.05
C THR A 247 -30.34 -51.02 -30.26
N GLY A 248 -29.34 -51.44 -29.48
CA GLY A 248 -27.96 -50.97 -29.64
C GLY A 248 -27.11 -51.14 -28.38
N THR A 249 -25.91 -50.56 -28.41
CA THR A 249 -25.02 -50.48 -27.25
C THR A 249 -25.44 -49.34 -26.34
N TYR A 250 -25.79 -49.66 -25.10
CA TYR A 250 -26.08 -48.71 -24.04
C TYR A 250 -24.81 -48.45 -23.25
N THR A 251 -24.52 -47.19 -22.96
CA THR A 251 -23.57 -46.77 -21.93
C THR A 251 -24.37 -46.41 -20.69
N PHE A 252 -24.11 -47.06 -19.57
CA PHE A 252 -24.63 -46.67 -18.27
C PHE A 252 -23.59 -45.85 -17.52
N SER A 253 -24.03 -44.89 -16.73
CA SER A 253 -23.22 -44.21 -15.71
C SER A 253 -23.78 -44.53 -14.33
N LEU A 254 -22.89 -44.67 -13.35
CA LEU A 254 -23.24 -44.77 -11.94
C LEU A 254 -22.34 -43.83 -11.15
N THR A 255 -22.91 -42.75 -10.66
CA THR A 255 -22.26 -41.80 -9.75
C THR A 255 -22.55 -42.23 -8.32
N SER A 256 -21.55 -42.30 -7.45
CA SER A 256 -21.75 -42.55 -6.02
C SER A 256 -20.70 -41.90 -5.14
N ASP A 257 -21.14 -41.39 -3.99
CA ASP A 257 -20.28 -41.03 -2.85
C ASP A 257 -20.25 -42.22 -1.87
N ASP A 258 -19.05 -42.76 -1.68
CA ASP A 258 -18.70 -44.15 -1.39
C ASP A 258 -19.07 -45.15 -2.52
N GLY A 259 -19.39 -46.39 -2.15
CA GLY A 259 -19.28 -47.53 -3.06
C GLY A 259 -20.56 -47.90 -3.79
N SER A 260 -20.45 -48.25 -5.07
CA SER A 260 -21.59 -48.70 -5.88
C SER A 260 -21.24 -49.75 -6.94
N ARG A 261 -22.24 -50.51 -7.39
CA ARG A 261 -22.12 -51.50 -8.49
C ARG A 261 -23.38 -51.53 -9.35
N LEU A 262 -23.21 -51.82 -10.64
CA LEU A 262 -24.32 -52.06 -11.57
C LEU A 262 -24.18 -53.43 -12.22
N PHE A 263 -25.27 -54.18 -12.20
CA PHE A 263 -25.42 -55.44 -12.91
C PHE A 263 -26.57 -55.38 -13.90
N ILE A 264 -26.32 -55.86 -15.12
CA ILE A 264 -27.34 -56.05 -16.16
C ILE A 264 -27.32 -57.50 -16.60
N ASN A 265 -28.47 -58.18 -16.57
CA ASN A 265 -28.57 -59.63 -16.82
C ASN A 265 -27.60 -60.46 -15.95
N GLY A 266 -27.41 -60.04 -14.70
CA GLY A 266 -26.45 -60.65 -13.75
C GLY A 266 -24.97 -60.39 -14.05
N THR A 267 -24.64 -59.70 -15.14
CA THR A 267 -23.26 -59.32 -15.46
C THR A 267 -22.94 -57.97 -14.83
N LYS A 268 -21.89 -57.90 -14.01
CA LYS A 268 -21.39 -56.65 -13.43
C LYS A 268 -20.73 -55.80 -14.51
N ILE A 269 -21.31 -54.65 -14.82
CA ILE A 269 -20.79 -53.73 -15.84
C ILE A 269 -20.15 -52.47 -15.23
N ILE A 270 -20.44 -52.17 -13.97
CA ILE A 270 -19.76 -51.12 -13.19
C ILE A 270 -19.43 -51.70 -11.81
N ASP A 271 -18.20 -51.47 -11.36
CA ASP A 271 -17.74 -51.85 -10.02
C ASP A 271 -16.90 -50.73 -9.41
N ASN A 272 -17.51 -50.04 -8.46
CA ASN A 272 -16.95 -48.88 -7.77
C ASN A 272 -17.02 -49.09 -6.24
N TRP A 273 -16.87 -50.33 -5.77
CA TRP A 273 -17.16 -50.73 -4.39
C TRP A 273 -16.03 -50.40 -3.40
N ARG A 274 -15.81 -49.11 -3.12
CA ARG A 274 -14.81 -48.58 -2.17
C ARG A 274 -15.24 -47.24 -1.59
N ASP A 275 -14.60 -46.84 -0.49
CA ASP A 275 -14.79 -45.52 0.12
C ASP A 275 -14.09 -44.46 -0.74
N GLN A 276 -14.80 -43.37 -1.03
CA GLN A 276 -14.33 -42.28 -1.90
C GLN A 276 -15.36 -41.14 -1.91
N ALA A 277 -14.91 -39.93 -2.23
CA ALA A 277 -15.81 -38.85 -2.62
C ALA A 277 -16.62 -39.23 -3.88
N ALA A 278 -17.72 -38.52 -4.11
CA ALA A 278 -18.57 -38.69 -5.29
C ALA A 278 -17.75 -38.88 -6.58
N ASN A 279 -17.96 -40.01 -7.26
CA ASN A 279 -17.29 -40.32 -8.50
C ASN A 279 -18.22 -41.06 -9.46
N THR A 280 -18.13 -40.76 -10.76
CA THR A 280 -18.89 -41.45 -11.80
C THR A 280 -18.05 -42.51 -12.50
N GLN A 281 -18.60 -43.72 -12.60
CA GLN A 281 -18.07 -44.79 -13.44
C GLN A 281 -19.05 -45.12 -14.56
N THR A 282 -18.53 -45.58 -15.70
CA THR A 282 -19.36 -45.97 -16.85
C THR A 282 -19.12 -47.42 -17.25
N GLY A 283 -20.17 -48.08 -17.73
CA GLY A 283 -20.11 -49.43 -18.27
C GLY A 283 -21.02 -49.59 -19.47
N THR A 284 -20.67 -50.45 -20.43
CA THR A 284 -21.45 -50.64 -21.66
C THR A 284 -22.07 -52.03 -21.74
N VAL A 285 -23.28 -52.12 -22.29
CA VAL A 285 -23.97 -53.38 -22.58
C VAL A 285 -24.88 -53.25 -23.80
N SER A 286 -24.97 -54.30 -24.62
CA SER A 286 -25.90 -54.32 -25.75
C SER A 286 -27.29 -54.77 -25.30
N LEU A 287 -28.31 -54.01 -25.65
CA LEU A 287 -29.71 -54.31 -25.33
C LEU A 287 -30.58 -54.24 -26.59
N THR A 288 -31.68 -54.98 -26.59
CA THR A 288 -32.65 -55.04 -27.70
C THR A 288 -33.92 -54.30 -27.32
N ALA A 289 -34.45 -53.48 -28.23
CA ALA A 289 -35.68 -52.73 -28.00
C ALA A 289 -36.83 -53.65 -27.56
N GLY A 290 -37.53 -53.29 -26.48
CA GLY A 290 -38.69 -54.00 -25.95
C GLY A 290 -38.38 -55.32 -25.23
N GLN A 291 -37.13 -55.81 -25.22
CA GLN A 291 -36.75 -57.01 -24.47
C GLN A 291 -36.27 -56.63 -23.08
N THR A 292 -37.01 -57.04 -22.04
CA THR A 292 -36.64 -56.76 -20.65
C THR A 292 -35.31 -57.42 -20.27
N ALA A 293 -34.42 -56.68 -19.62
CA ALA A 293 -33.20 -57.19 -18.99
C ALA A 293 -33.28 -57.06 -17.47
N SER A 294 -32.68 -57.98 -16.70
CA SER A 294 -32.60 -57.77 -15.24
C SER A 294 -31.61 -56.65 -14.93
N ILE A 295 -31.93 -55.85 -13.91
CA ILE A 295 -31.08 -54.77 -13.42
C ILE A 295 -30.96 -54.84 -11.90
N GLU A 296 -29.73 -54.70 -11.41
CA GLU A 296 -29.42 -54.59 -9.99
C GLU A 296 -28.40 -53.46 -9.78
N VAL A 297 -28.74 -52.54 -8.88
CA VAL A 297 -27.85 -51.47 -8.43
C VAL A 297 -27.59 -51.67 -6.95
N ASP A 298 -26.32 -51.75 -6.58
CA ASP A 298 -25.87 -51.81 -5.20
C ASP A 298 -25.20 -50.49 -4.82
N TYR A 299 -25.41 -50.06 -3.58
CA TYR A 299 -24.80 -48.87 -3.00
C TYR A 299 -24.50 -49.08 -1.52
N TYR A 300 -23.42 -48.48 -1.00
CA TYR A 300 -23.22 -48.29 0.43
C TYR A 300 -22.67 -46.89 0.72
N GLN A 301 -22.94 -46.42 1.95
CA GLN A 301 -22.34 -45.22 2.52
C GLN A 301 -21.63 -45.55 3.83
N GLY A 302 -20.34 -45.24 3.88
CA GLY A 302 -19.45 -45.39 5.02
C GLY A 302 -19.44 -44.15 5.92
N GLY A 303 -19.47 -42.94 5.38
CA GLY A 303 -19.55 -41.72 6.17
C GLY A 303 -19.62 -40.44 5.34
N GLY A 304 -19.87 -39.29 5.98
CA GLY A 304 -19.93 -38.01 5.27
C GLY A 304 -21.23 -37.80 4.49
N LEU A 305 -21.12 -37.30 3.25
CA LEU A 305 -22.24 -37.07 2.34
C LEU A 305 -22.73 -38.40 1.73
N SER A 306 -23.81 -38.36 0.97
CA SER A 306 -24.44 -39.58 0.45
C SER A 306 -25.22 -39.33 -0.85
N GLN A 307 -24.70 -39.87 -1.96
CA GLN A 307 -25.28 -39.70 -3.29
C GLN A 307 -25.18 -41.00 -4.10
N VAL A 308 -26.22 -41.29 -4.91
CA VAL A 308 -26.19 -42.31 -5.96
C VAL A 308 -27.05 -41.91 -7.17
N ASN A 309 -26.50 -41.98 -8.38
CA ASN A 309 -27.20 -41.64 -9.63
C ASN A 309 -26.94 -42.69 -10.73
N LEU A 310 -28.00 -43.32 -11.22
CA LEU A 310 -27.99 -44.22 -12.37
C LEU A 310 -28.46 -43.48 -13.62
N GLY A 311 -27.56 -43.35 -14.59
CA GLY A 311 -27.81 -42.77 -15.90
C GLY A 311 -27.57 -43.75 -17.04
N TRP A 312 -28.10 -43.43 -18.22
CA TRP A 312 -27.80 -44.14 -19.46
C TRP A 312 -27.76 -43.24 -20.69
N GLN A 313 -27.10 -43.72 -21.74
CA GLN A 313 -27.10 -43.15 -23.07
C GLN A 313 -27.17 -44.31 -24.06
N TYR A 314 -28.01 -44.18 -25.09
CA TYR A 314 -28.16 -45.16 -26.16
C TYR A 314 -28.22 -44.49 -27.54
N PRO A 315 -28.06 -45.24 -28.64
CA PRO A 315 -28.05 -44.67 -29.97
C PRO A 315 -29.35 -43.89 -30.25
N GLY A 316 -29.20 -42.62 -30.62
CA GLY A 316 -30.32 -41.72 -30.90
C GLY A 316 -31.02 -41.15 -29.66
N SER A 317 -30.61 -41.48 -28.43
CA SER A 317 -31.15 -40.84 -27.23
C SER A 317 -30.62 -39.41 -27.07
N PRO A 318 -31.44 -38.44 -26.63
CA PRO A 318 -30.98 -37.08 -26.36
C PRO A 318 -29.94 -37.05 -25.24
N THR A 319 -28.83 -36.36 -25.47
CA THR A 319 -27.86 -36.03 -24.42
C THR A 319 -28.45 -35.01 -23.42
N LEU A 320 -27.76 -34.74 -22.31
CA LEU A 320 -28.16 -33.69 -21.37
C LEU A 320 -28.21 -32.30 -22.04
N ILE A 321 -27.25 -32.02 -22.95
CA ILE A 321 -27.22 -30.77 -23.72
C ILE A 321 -28.40 -30.70 -24.69
N ASP A 322 -28.76 -31.80 -25.37
CA ASP A 322 -29.92 -31.83 -26.26
C ASP A 322 -31.23 -31.56 -25.49
N GLN A 323 -31.36 -32.13 -24.29
CA GLN A 323 -32.51 -31.90 -23.41
C GLN A 323 -32.59 -30.43 -22.97
N ALA A 324 -31.46 -29.83 -22.57
CA ALA A 324 -31.41 -28.41 -22.23
C ALA A 324 -31.78 -27.52 -23.42
N ALA A 325 -31.25 -27.80 -24.62
CA ALA A 325 -31.61 -27.07 -25.83
C ALA A 325 -33.10 -27.23 -26.20
N GLN A 326 -33.71 -28.39 -25.93
CA GLN A 326 -35.15 -28.60 -26.11
C GLN A 326 -35.98 -27.76 -25.14
N VAL A 327 -35.64 -27.76 -23.85
CA VAL A 327 -36.31 -26.95 -22.83
C VAL A 327 -36.13 -25.45 -23.09
N ALA A 328 -34.95 -25.03 -23.51
CA ALA A 328 -34.69 -23.65 -23.93
C ALA A 328 -35.60 -23.22 -25.09
N ARG A 329 -35.78 -24.08 -26.09
CA ARG A 329 -36.62 -23.81 -27.27
C ARG A 329 -38.11 -23.68 -26.94
N SER A 330 -38.59 -24.33 -25.88
CA SER A 330 -39.98 -24.23 -25.43
C SER A 330 -40.26 -23.05 -24.49
N ALA A 331 -39.22 -22.34 -24.05
CA ALA A 331 -39.34 -21.18 -23.17
C ALA A 331 -39.17 -19.85 -23.93
N ASN A 332 -39.72 -18.76 -23.40
CA ASN A 332 -39.51 -17.43 -23.95
C ASN A 332 -38.11 -16.89 -23.61
N VAL A 333 -37.59 -17.24 -22.44
CA VAL A 333 -36.24 -16.91 -21.97
C VAL A 333 -35.55 -18.16 -21.44
N ALA A 334 -34.25 -18.32 -21.73
CA ALA A 334 -33.40 -19.32 -21.12
C ALA A 334 -32.41 -18.64 -20.15
N VAL A 335 -32.28 -19.17 -18.94
CA VAL A 335 -31.30 -18.75 -17.94
C VAL A 335 -30.38 -19.95 -17.69
N VAL A 336 -29.17 -19.88 -18.21
CA VAL A 336 -28.14 -20.91 -18.06
C VAL A 336 -27.23 -20.54 -16.91
N PHE A 337 -27.18 -21.38 -15.89
CA PHE A 337 -26.19 -21.31 -14.84
C PHE A 337 -24.97 -22.13 -15.25
N ALA A 338 -23.80 -21.55 -15.02
CA ALA A 338 -22.53 -22.20 -15.24
C ALA A 338 -21.55 -21.83 -14.13
N ASN A 339 -20.71 -22.78 -13.73
CA ASN A 339 -19.77 -22.62 -12.62
C ASN A 339 -18.36 -23.10 -12.98
N ASP A 340 -17.43 -22.83 -12.07
CA ASP A 340 -16.16 -23.53 -11.94
C ASP A 340 -16.02 -24.11 -10.53
N GLU A 341 -14.97 -24.92 -10.34
CA GLU A 341 -14.66 -25.54 -9.05
C GLU A 341 -13.25 -25.10 -8.64
N GLU A 342 -13.17 -24.09 -7.75
CA GLU A 342 -11.91 -23.62 -7.16
C GLU A 342 -11.75 -24.18 -5.73
N SER A 343 -10.55 -24.65 -5.38
CA SER A 343 -10.25 -25.16 -4.04
C SER A 343 -8.82 -24.83 -3.63
N GLU A 344 -8.61 -24.59 -2.34
CA GLU A 344 -7.28 -24.56 -1.75
C GLU A 344 -6.50 -25.85 -2.07
N GLY A 345 -5.19 -25.72 -2.28
CA GLY A 345 -4.27 -26.82 -2.51
C GLY A 345 -3.98 -27.12 -3.99
N GLY A 346 -4.76 -26.57 -4.93
CA GLY A 346 -4.50 -26.72 -6.35
C GLY A 346 -5.18 -25.65 -7.20
N ASP A 347 -4.50 -25.22 -8.25
CA ASP A 347 -5.03 -24.22 -9.18
C ASP A 347 -5.87 -24.86 -10.29
N ARG A 348 -6.72 -24.05 -10.93
CA ARG A 348 -7.45 -24.45 -12.14
C ARG A 348 -6.48 -24.81 -13.27
N SER A 349 -6.77 -25.89 -13.99
CA SER A 349 -5.95 -26.33 -15.13
C SER A 349 -6.11 -25.47 -16.39
N SER A 350 -7.19 -24.68 -16.46
CA SER A 350 -7.52 -23.76 -17.56
C SER A 350 -8.50 -22.69 -17.08
N LEU A 351 -8.63 -21.61 -17.85
CA LEU A 351 -9.67 -20.58 -17.65
C LEU A 351 -11.00 -20.89 -18.36
N SER A 352 -11.09 -21.99 -19.13
CA SER A 352 -12.36 -22.43 -19.73
C SER A 352 -13.32 -22.97 -18.67
N LEU A 353 -14.62 -22.83 -18.90
CA LEU A 353 -15.61 -23.49 -18.06
C LEU A 353 -15.47 -25.02 -18.15
N PRO A 354 -15.49 -25.75 -17.02
CA PRO A 354 -15.34 -27.21 -17.00
C PRO A 354 -16.58 -27.92 -17.57
N ASN A 355 -16.49 -29.25 -17.70
CA ASN A 355 -17.64 -30.15 -17.94
C ASN A 355 -18.46 -29.83 -19.21
N ASN A 356 -17.82 -29.31 -20.27
CA ASN A 356 -18.45 -28.91 -21.53
C ASN A 356 -19.53 -27.81 -21.40
N GLN A 357 -19.47 -26.99 -20.35
CA GLN A 357 -20.43 -25.90 -20.14
C GLN A 357 -20.40 -24.85 -21.27
N ASP A 358 -19.23 -24.59 -21.89
CA ASP A 358 -19.15 -23.74 -23.09
C ASP A 358 -20.01 -24.28 -24.26
N GLN A 359 -20.03 -25.61 -24.44
CA GLN A 359 -20.86 -26.27 -25.44
C GLN A 359 -22.35 -26.22 -25.08
N LEU A 360 -22.68 -26.41 -23.79
CA LEU A 360 -24.05 -26.26 -23.29
C LEU A 360 -24.59 -24.86 -23.60
N ILE A 361 -23.86 -23.82 -23.20
CA ILE A 361 -24.26 -22.42 -23.41
C ILE A 361 -24.45 -22.14 -24.90
N THR A 362 -23.51 -22.58 -25.74
CA THR A 362 -23.60 -22.45 -27.20
C THR A 362 -24.87 -23.12 -27.75
N ALA A 363 -25.16 -24.36 -27.35
CA ALA A 363 -26.33 -25.09 -27.83
C ALA A 363 -27.66 -24.47 -27.37
N VAL A 364 -27.70 -23.96 -26.13
CA VAL A 364 -28.87 -23.25 -25.60
C VAL A 364 -29.09 -21.93 -26.31
N ALA A 365 -28.04 -21.11 -26.49
CA ALA A 365 -28.12 -19.84 -27.20
C ALA A 365 -28.58 -20.00 -28.67
N GLN A 366 -28.16 -21.08 -29.32
CA GLN A 366 -28.64 -21.44 -30.67
C GLN A 366 -30.12 -21.86 -30.67
N ALA A 367 -30.59 -22.52 -29.61
CA ALA A 367 -31.97 -22.96 -29.49
C ALA A 367 -32.92 -21.82 -29.05
N ASN A 368 -32.43 -20.87 -28.26
CA ASN A 368 -33.18 -19.70 -27.79
C ASN A 368 -32.29 -18.45 -27.81
N PRO A 369 -32.55 -17.47 -28.69
CA PRO A 369 -31.75 -16.24 -28.77
C PRO A 369 -31.92 -15.32 -27.55
N HIS A 370 -32.94 -15.52 -26.70
CA HIS A 370 -33.13 -14.80 -25.43
C HIS A 370 -32.49 -15.57 -24.28
N THR A 371 -31.18 -15.82 -24.41
CA THR A 371 -30.40 -16.52 -23.40
C THR A 371 -29.68 -15.54 -22.49
N ILE A 372 -29.80 -15.78 -21.18
CA ILE A 372 -29.04 -15.14 -20.10
C ILE A 372 -28.10 -16.20 -19.52
N VAL A 373 -26.86 -15.85 -19.25
CA VAL A 373 -25.93 -16.70 -18.50
C VAL A 373 -25.69 -16.10 -17.12
N VAL A 374 -25.83 -16.93 -16.08
CA VAL A 374 -25.41 -16.61 -14.72
C VAL A 374 -24.16 -17.43 -14.43
N LEU A 375 -23.06 -16.77 -14.10
CA LEU A 375 -21.78 -17.39 -13.78
C LEU A 375 -21.65 -17.47 -12.26
N ASN A 376 -21.65 -18.67 -11.70
CA ASN A 376 -21.25 -18.90 -10.33
C ASN A 376 -19.77 -19.32 -10.30
N THR A 377 -18.87 -18.37 -10.58
CA THR A 377 -17.44 -18.63 -10.74
C THR A 377 -16.58 -17.84 -9.76
N GLY A 378 -15.53 -18.45 -9.19
CA GLY A 378 -14.70 -17.79 -8.16
C GLY A 378 -13.73 -16.74 -8.71
N ALA A 379 -13.35 -16.89 -9.98
CA ALA A 379 -12.38 -16.04 -10.68
C ALA A 379 -12.70 -15.94 -12.18
N PRO A 380 -11.98 -15.10 -12.96
CA PRO A 380 -12.27 -14.94 -14.37
C PRO A 380 -12.28 -16.25 -15.16
N VAL A 381 -13.28 -16.41 -16.04
CA VAL A 381 -13.40 -17.49 -17.03
C VAL A 381 -13.43 -16.93 -18.45
N LEU A 382 -13.04 -17.75 -19.42
CA LEU A 382 -13.19 -17.44 -20.84
C LEU A 382 -14.65 -17.59 -21.26
N MET A 383 -15.12 -16.70 -22.15
CA MET A 383 -16.50 -16.70 -22.64
C MET A 383 -16.55 -16.71 -24.18
N PRO A 384 -16.18 -17.83 -24.84
CA PRO A 384 -16.17 -17.90 -26.32
C PRO A 384 -17.57 -17.69 -26.94
N TRP A 385 -18.62 -17.85 -26.15
CA TRP A 385 -20.04 -17.69 -26.50
C TRP A 385 -20.60 -16.29 -26.19
N VAL A 386 -19.80 -15.33 -25.68
CA VAL A 386 -20.26 -14.00 -25.23
C VAL A 386 -21.13 -13.25 -26.25
N SER A 387 -20.84 -13.41 -27.54
CA SER A 387 -21.57 -12.76 -28.64
C SER A 387 -22.91 -13.43 -28.99
N GLN A 388 -23.18 -14.62 -28.44
CA GLN A 388 -24.37 -15.42 -28.74
C GLN A 388 -25.49 -15.23 -27.71
N VAL A 389 -25.20 -14.65 -26.55
CA VAL A 389 -26.15 -14.48 -25.44
C VAL A 389 -26.51 -13.02 -25.23
N GLN A 390 -27.70 -12.75 -24.68
CA GLN A 390 -28.17 -11.37 -24.50
C GLN A 390 -27.81 -10.79 -23.14
N GLY A 391 -27.71 -11.62 -22.10
CA GLY A 391 -27.38 -11.20 -20.74
C GLY A 391 -26.28 -12.07 -20.13
N ILE A 392 -25.40 -11.46 -19.33
CA ILE A 392 -24.37 -12.15 -18.54
C ILE A 392 -24.33 -11.51 -17.15
N VAL A 393 -24.52 -12.33 -16.12
CA VAL A 393 -24.49 -11.97 -14.70
C VAL A 393 -23.38 -12.77 -14.04
N GLU A 394 -22.44 -12.12 -13.37
CA GLU A 394 -21.45 -12.76 -12.50
C GLU A 394 -22.00 -12.80 -11.08
N GLY A 395 -22.36 -14.00 -10.63
CA GLY A 395 -22.90 -14.32 -9.31
C GLY A 395 -21.83 -14.67 -8.27
N TRP A 396 -20.60 -14.98 -8.71
CA TRP A 396 -19.53 -15.52 -7.85
C TRP A 396 -19.93 -16.82 -7.15
N TYR A 397 -19.48 -17.04 -5.91
CA TYR A 397 -20.05 -18.03 -5.01
C TYR A 397 -20.96 -17.31 -4.00
N PRO A 398 -22.29 -17.25 -4.23
CA PRO A 398 -23.19 -16.35 -3.51
C PRO A 398 -23.63 -16.85 -2.12
N GLY A 399 -23.12 -17.99 -1.67
CA GLY A 399 -23.44 -18.58 -0.36
C GLY A 399 -24.87 -19.11 -0.24
N GLN A 400 -25.32 -19.29 1.00
CA GLN A 400 -26.58 -19.96 1.35
C GLN A 400 -27.86 -19.33 0.75
N GLU A 401 -27.81 -18.08 0.31
CA GLU A 401 -28.96 -17.34 -0.26
C GLU A 401 -28.85 -17.14 -1.78
N ASP A 402 -28.05 -17.97 -2.47
CA ASP A 402 -27.84 -17.94 -3.93
C ASP A 402 -29.12 -17.61 -4.72
N GLY A 403 -30.10 -18.51 -4.69
CA GLY A 403 -31.30 -18.36 -5.49
C GLY A 403 -32.15 -17.15 -5.10
N THR A 404 -32.16 -16.76 -3.82
CA THR A 404 -32.85 -15.55 -3.36
C THR A 404 -32.23 -14.31 -4.01
N ALA A 405 -30.91 -14.17 -3.90
CA ALA A 405 -30.18 -13.01 -4.41
C ALA A 405 -30.18 -12.94 -5.94
N ILE A 406 -29.87 -14.05 -6.62
CA ILE A 406 -29.85 -14.10 -8.08
C ILE A 406 -31.24 -13.83 -8.67
N ALA A 407 -32.31 -14.38 -8.08
CA ALA A 407 -33.67 -14.07 -8.53
C ALA A 407 -34.01 -12.58 -8.33
N ALA A 408 -33.64 -11.98 -7.21
CA ALA A 408 -33.87 -10.55 -6.95
C ALA A 408 -33.19 -9.65 -8.00
N VAL A 409 -31.97 -10.00 -8.42
CA VAL A 409 -31.25 -9.33 -9.52
C VAL A 409 -31.95 -9.58 -10.86
N LEU A 410 -32.19 -10.84 -11.23
CA LEU A 410 -32.77 -11.20 -12.53
C LEU A 410 -34.14 -10.53 -12.77
N PHE A 411 -34.98 -10.41 -11.74
CA PHE A 411 -36.30 -9.76 -11.83
C PHE A 411 -36.26 -8.25 -11.53
N GLY A 412 -35.10 -7.69 -11.19
CA GLY A 412 -34.92 -6.27 -10.94
C GLY A 412 -35.61 -5.73 -9.69
N ASP A 413 -35.84 -6.61 -8.70
CA ASP A 413 -36.16 -6.19 -7.33
C ASP A 413 -34.96 -5.46 -6.73
N VAL A 414 -33.76 -5.97 -7.06
CA VAL A 414 -32.49 -5.31 -6.82
C VAL A 414 -31.91 -4.86 -8.16
N ASN A 415 -31.42 -3.63 -8.17
CA ASN A 415 -30.62 -3.11 -9.28
C ASN A 415 -29.15 -3.53 -9.06
N PRO A 416 -28.52 -4.30 -9.98
CA PRO A 416 -27.15 -4.75 -9.81
C PRO A 416 -26.20 -3.57 -9.64
N SER A 417 -25.26 -3.73 -8.70
CA SER A 417 -24.35 -2.67 -8.28
C SER A 417 -22.94 -3.15 -7.94
N GLY A 418 -22.66 -4.45 -8.12
CA GLY A 418 -21.31 -4.98 -8.02
C GLY A 418 -20.40 -4.44 -9.13
N LYS A 419 -19.10 -4.38 -8.86
CA LYS A 419 -18.06 -4.01 -9.81
C LYS A 419 -16.95 -5.05 -9.75
N LEU A 420 -16.39 -5.42 -10.90
CA LEU A 420 -15.35 -6.44 -10.99
C LEU A 420 -14.10 -6.07 -10.17
N PRO A 421 -13.67 -6.88 -9.18
CA PRO A 421 -12.40 -6.69 -8.49
C PRO A 421 -11.20 -7.21 -9.31
N MET A 422 -11.46 -7.87 -10.44
CA MET A 422 -10.46 -8.50 -11.31
C MET A 422 -10.70 -8.12 -12.77
N THR A 423 -9.70 -8.31 -13.63
CA THR A 423 -9.85 -8.10 -15.09
C THR A 423 -10.15 -9.43 -15.76
N PHE A 424 -11.22 -9.50 -16.57
CA PHE A 424 -11.57 -10.70 -17.32
C PHE A 424 -10.88 -10.68 -18.69
N PRO A 425 -10.03 -11.68 -18.99
CA PRO A 425 -9.26 -11.70 -20.23
C PRO A 425 -10.16 -11.98 -21.45
N ALA A 426 -9.83 -11.40 -22.60
CA ALA A 426 -10.47 -11.77 -23.87
C ALA A 426 -9.95 -13.11 -24.43
N SER A 427 -8.76 -13.55 -24.00
CA SER A 427 -8.16 -14.83 -24.36
C SER A 427 -7.24 -15.32 -23.25
N GLY A 428 -7.00 -16.64 -23.19
CA GLY A 428 -6.08 -17.24 -22.19
C GLY A 428 -4.62 -16.76 -22.30
N THR A 429 -4.27 -16.04 -23.37
CA THR A 429 -2.94 -15.44 -23.55
C THR A 429 -2.82 -14.03 -22.97
N GLN A 430 -3.92 -13.37 -22.61
CA GLN A 430 -3.95 -12.03 -22.02
C GLN A 430 -3.83 -12.08 -20.48
N VAL A 431 -2.91 -12.88 -19.96
CA VAL A 431 -2.64 -12.94 -18.51
C VAL A 431 -1.21 -12.46 -18.23
N PRO A 432 -0.97 -11.72 -17.13
CA PRO A 432 0.37 -11.19 -16.83
C PRO A 432 1.39 -12.28 -16.53
N ALA A 433 0.97 -13.35 -15.84
CA ALA A 433 1.77 -14.53 -15.58
C ALA A 433 1.50 -15.61 -16.65
N ASN A 434 2.17 -15.51 -17.80
CA ASN A 434 1.92 -16.37 -18.97
C ASN A 434 3.10 -17.28 -19.37
N THR A 435 4.18 -17.27 -18.59
CA THR A 435 5.33 -18.15 -18.79
C THR A 435 5.46 -19.14 -17.64
N THR A 436 6.03 -20.32 -17.90
CA THR A 436 6.28 -21.35 -16.88
C THR A 436 7.10 -20.83 -15.70
N ALA A 437 8.04 -19.91 -15.93
CA ALA A 437 8.85 -19.32 -14.87
C ALA A 437 8.04 -18.39 -13.94
N GLN A 438 7.01 -17.72 -14.47
CA GLN A 438 6.09 -16.91 -13.65
C GLN A 438 5.08 -17.78 -12.93
N TYR A 439 4.51 -18.76 -13.65
CA TYR A 439 3.48 -19.64 -13.15
C TYR A 439 3.47 -20.97 -13.91
N PRO A 440 3.53 -22.14 -13.23
CA PRO A 440 3.56 -22.33 -11.77
C PRO A 440 4.95 -22.18 -11.13
N GLY A 441 5.97 -21.78 -11.89
CA GLY A 441 7.36 -21.72 -11.44
C GLY A 441 8.20 -22.89 -11.91
N VAL A 442 9.51 -22.82 -11.63
CA VAL A 442 10.50 -23.85 -11.98
C VAL A 442 11.39 -24.10 -10.76
N ASN A 443 11.60 -25.36 -10.39
CA ASN A 443 12.39 -25.76 -9.22
C ASN A 443 11.92 -25.10 -7.90
N ASP A 444 10.61 -25.11 -7.67
CA ASP A 444 9.96 -24.49 -6.48
C ASP A 444 10.17 -22.98 -6.36
N GLU A 445 10.53 -22.29 -7.46
CA GLU A 445 10.67 -20.83 -7.53
C GLU A 445 9.74 -20.24 -8.59
N SER A 446 8.94 -19.25 -8.21
CA SER A 446 8.11 -18.45 -9.13
C SER A 446 8.71 -17.05 -9.31
N ALA A 447 8.95 -16.65 -10.55
CA ALA A 447 9.53 -15.35 -10.90
C ALA A 447 8.45 -14.33 -11.27
N TYR A 448 8.21 -13.34 -10.41
CA TYR A 448 7.20 -12.30 -10.63
C TYR A 448 7.73 -11.20 -11.57
N SER A 449 8.14 -11.62 -12.77
CA SER A 449 8.83 -10.77 -13.76
C SER A 449 7.95 -9.67 -14.38
N GLU A 450 6.64 -9.80 -14.26
CA GLU A 450 5.66 -8.75 -14.58
C GLU A 450 5.75 -7.54 -13.62
N GLY A 451 6.38 -7.71 -12.46
CA GLY A 451 6.57 -6.65 -11.48
C GLY A 451 5.26 -6.00 -11.05
N LEU A 452 5.14 -4.68 -11.20
CA LEU A 452 3.92 -3.93 -10.83
C LEU A 452 2.79 -4.06 -11.88
N GLN A 453 3.05 -4.71 -13.02
CA GLN A 453 2.07 -4.91 -14.08
C GLN A 453 1.18 -6.13 -13.78
N VAL A 454 0.39 -6.05 -12.71
CA VAL A 454 -0.57 -7.08 -12.30
C VAL A 454 -2.01 -6.57 -12.45
N GLY A 455 -2.92 -7.43 -12.92
CA GLY A 455 -4.32 -7.08 -13.17
C GLY A 455 -4.45 -5.99 -14.24
N TYR A 456 -5.36 -5.02 -14.07
CA TYR A 456 -5.61 -3.96 -15.07
C TYR A 456 -4.36 -3.14 -15.43
N ARG A 457 -3.37 -3.08 -14.54
CA ARG A 457 -2.09 -2.40 -14.78
C ARG A 457 -1.33 -3.02 -15.95
N TYR A 458 -1.36 -4.35 -16.06
CA TYR A 458 -0.80 -5.09 -17.20
C TYR A 458 -1.47 -4.71 -18.51
N TYR A 459 -2.81 -4.70 -18.51
CA TYR A 459 -3.60 -4.39 -19.69
C TYR A 459 -3.38 -2.94 -20.13
N ASP A 460 -3.25 -2.01 -19.19
CA ASP A 460 -2.91 -0.62 -19.47
C ASP A 460 -1.51 -0.48 -20.08
N ALA A 461 -0.51 -1.08 -19.45
CA ALA A 461 0.88 -0.97 -19.88
C ALA A 461 1.10 -1.57 -21.28
N ASN A 462 0.33 -2.61 -21.63
CA ASN A 462 0.45 -3.33 -22.90
C ASN A 462 -0.63 -2.96 -23.92
N ASN A 463 -1.47 -1.96 -23.65
CA ASN A 463 -2.58 -1.53 -24.52
C ASN A 463 -3.52 -2.68 -24.93
N LEU A 464 -3.80 -3.60 -24.00
CA LEU A 464 -4.69 -4.73 -24.22
C LEU A 464 -6.14 -4.36 -23.87
N THR A 465 -7.07 -4.82 -24.72
CA THR A 465 -8.50 -4.73 -24.45
C THR A 465 -8.96 -6.01 -23.74
N PRO A 466 -9.34 -5.94 -22.46
CA PRO A 466 -9.93 -7.08 -21.76
C PRO A 466 -11.35 -7.35 -22.26
N LEU A 467 -11.89 -8.53 -21.96
CA LEU A 467 -13.32 -8.80 -22.18
C LEU A 467 -14.17 -7.92 -21.26
N PHE A 468 -13.85 -7.91 -19.97
CA PHE A 468 -14.43 -6.98 -19.00
C PHE A 468 -13.32 -6.39 -18.11
N PRO A 469 -13.21 -5.04 -18.03
CA PRO A 469 -12.12 -4.39 -17.31
C PRO A 469 -12.33 -4.38 -15.80
N PHE A 470 -11.24 -4.21 -15.03
CA PHE A 470 -11.33 -3.96 -13.59
C PHE A 470 -12.27 -2.78 -13.27
N GLY A 471 -13.04 -2.91 -12.21
CA GLY A 471 -14.01 -1.93 -11.74
C GLY A 471 -15.27 -1.84 -12.60
N TYR A 472 -15.46 -2.70 -13.61
CA TYR A 472 -16.63 -2.69 -14.49
C TYR A 472 -17.84 -3.38 -13.88
N GLY A 473 -19.04 -2.89 -14.22
CA GLY A 473 -20.32 -3.50 -13.86
C GLY A 473 -21.47 -2.61 -14.27
N LEU A 474 -22.43 -3.16 -15.01
CA LEU A 474 -23.62 -2.48 -15.50
C LEU A 474 -24.69 -2.34 -14.40
N SER A 475 -25.68 -1.51 -14.68
CA SER A 475 -26.85 -1.27 -13.84
C SER A 475 -28.12 -1.24 -14.69
N TYR A 476 -29.29 -1.45 -14.08
CA TYR A 476 -30.59 -1.20 -14.71
C TYR A 476 -30.96 0.30 -14.77
N THR A 477 -30.06 1.18 -14.31
CA THR A 477 -30.14 2.62 -14.50
C THR A 477 -28.80 3.14 -15.04
N ASN A 478 -28.76 4.43 -15.41
CA ASN A 478 -27.55 5.07 -15.92
C ASN A 478 -27.03 6.11 -14.93
N PHE A 479 -25.70 6.28 -14.90
CA PHE A 479 -25.05 7.29 -14.09
C PHE A 479 -24.19 8.22 -14.94
N ALA A 480 -24.10 9.48 -14.52
CA ALA A 480 -23.25 10.49 -15.15
C ALA A 480 -22.38 11.18 -14.09
N TYR A 481 -21.13 11.44 -14.48
CA TYR A 481 -20.12 12.07 -13.66
C TYR A 481 -19.86 13.49 -14.15
N SER A 482 -19.81 14.46 -13.24
CA SER A 482 -19.60 15.88 -13.56
C SER A 482 -18.95 16.64 -12.41
N ASN A 483 -18.62 17.92 -12.63
CA ASN A 483 -18.13 18.85 -11.60
C ASN A 483 -16.90 18.32 -10.83
N LEU A 484 -15.87 17.85 -11.54
CA LEU A 484 -14.60 17.51 -10.91
C LEU A 484 -13.99 18.74 -10.24
N SER A 485 -13.65 18.60 -8.97
CA SER A 485 -12.89 19.60 -8.20
C SER A 485 -11.72 18.92 -7.50
N ILE A 486 -10.53 19.50 -7.66
CA ILE A 486 -9.28 19.08 -7.03
C ILE A 486 -8.77 20.28 -6.24
N SER A 487 -8.66 20.13 -4.91
CA SER A 487 -8.26 21.23 -4.04
C SER A 487 -7.27 20.76 -2.96
N PRO A 488 -6.08 21.37 -2.87
CA PRO A 488 -5.52 22.32 -3.83
C PRO A 488 -5.10 21.63 -5.14
N THR A 489 -4.88 22.40 -6.22
CA THR A 489 -4.38 21.87 -7.51
C THR A 489 -2.86 21.72 -7.55
N SER A 490 -2.16 22.23 -6.54
CA SER A 490 -0.73 22.02 -6.34
C SER A 490 -0.40 22.10 -4.85
N GLY A 491 0.68 21.44 -4.44
CA GLY A 491 1.09 21.42 -3.04
C GLY A 491 2.42 20.72 -2.81
N ALA A 492 2.88 20.73 -1.56
CA ALA A 492 4.01 19.91 -1.15
C ALA A 492 3.62 18.42 -1.16
N PHE A 493 4.61 17.52 -1.16
CA PHE A 493 4.37 16.08 -1.32
C PHE A 493 3.44 15.45 -0.27
N ASN A 494 3.37 16.05 0.92
CA ASN A 494 2.55 15.60 2.04
C ASN A 494 1.26 16.41 2.22
N SER A 495 0.97 17.34 1.31
CA SER A 495 -0.27 18.12 1.37
C SER A 495 -1.46 17.21 1.04
N PRO A 496 -2.48 17.12 1.91
CA PRO A 496 -3.69 16.37 1.57
C PRO A 496 -4.41 17.06 0.41
N VAL A 497 -4.94 16.26 -0.50
CA VAL A 497 -5.70 16.72 -1.67
C VAL A 497 -7.11 16.18 -1.58
N THR A 498 -8.10 17.07 -1.62
CA THR A 498 -9.50 16.67 -1.74
C THR A 498 -9.88 16.63 -3.20
N VAL A 499 -10.31 15.45 -3.67
CA VAL A 499 -10.88 15.24 -5.00
C VAL A 499 -12.37 14.99 -4.83
N SER A 500 -13.21 15.78 -5.49
CA SER A 500 -14.67 15.59 -5.45
C SER A 500 -15.27 15.60 -6.84
N ALA A 501 -16.38 14.87 -7.00
CA ALA A 501 -17.14 14.79 -8.25
C ALA A 501 -18.61 14.60 -7.93
N THR A 502 -19.49 15.11 -8.80
CA THR A 502 -20.94 14.86 -8.73
C THR A 502 -21.29 13.61 -9.52
N VAL A 503 -21.91 12.63 -8.87
CA VAL A 503 -22.53 11.46 -9.49
C VAL A 503 -24.04 11.71 -9.57
N LYS A 504 -24.63 11.55 -10.75
CA LYS A 504 -26.07 11.67 -10.97
C LYS A 504 -26.64 10.39 -11.55
N ASN A 505 -27.72 9.89 -10.97
CA ASN A 505 -28.54 8.87 -11.61
C ASN A 505 -29.40 9.54 -12.70
N THR A 506 -29.13 9.23 -13.96
CA THR A 506 -29.79 9.81 -15.13
C THR A 506 -30.88 8.91 -15.71
N GLY A 507 -31.03 7.69 -15.19
CA GLY A 507 -32.08 6.78 -15.63
C GLY A 507 -33.37 6.89 -14.82
N SER A 508 -34.23 5.88 -14.96
CA SER A 508 -35.60 5.85 -14.42
C SER A 508 -35.78 4.94 -13.21
N ARG A 509 -34.71 4.28 -12.74
CA ARG A 509 -34.73 3.38 -11.58
C ARG A 509 -33.77 3.88 -10.52
N ALA A 510 -34.10 3.65 -9.25
CA ALA A 510 -33.09 3.75 -8.20
C ALA A 510 -31.98 2.72 -8.44
N GLY A 511 -30.76 3.04 -8.04
CA GLY A 511 -29.61 2.15 -8.19
C GLY A 511 -28.41 2.68 -7.42
N ALA A 512 -27.35 1.88 -7.36
CA ALA A 512 -26.09 2.30 -6.80
C ALA A 512 -24.97 2.21 -7.84
N ASP A 513 -24.02 3.14 -7.77
CA ASP A 513 -22.80 3.14 -8.58
C ASP A 513 -21.58 3.29 -7.67
N VAL A 514 -20.40 2.94 -8.17
CA VAL A 514 -19.14 3.03 -7.43
C VAL A 514 -18.21 4.01 -8.13
N ALA A 515 -18.14 5.22 -7.59
CA ALA A 515 -17.19 6.22 -8.06
C ALA A 515 -15.77 5.80 -7.67
N GLN A 516 -14.86 5.78 -8.64
CA GLN A 516 -13.47 5.35 -8.49
C GLN A 516 -12.53 6.52 -8.85
N VAL A 517 -11.50 6.75 -8.02
CA VAL A 517 -10.45 7.73 -8.31
C VAL A 517 -9.13 7.02 -8.60
N TYR A 518 -8.54 7.34 -9.75
CA TYR A 518 -7.26 6.82 -10.21
C TYR A 518 -6.23 7.95 -10.31
N VAL A 519 -4.98 7.63 -10.00
CA VAL A 519 -3.83 8.53 -10.12
C VAL A 519 -2.86 8.00 -11.16
N THR A 520 -2.51 8.83 -12.12
CA THR A 520 -1.43 8.61 -13.08
C THR A 520 -0.21 9.41 -12.64
N PHE A 521 0.92 8.73 -12.55
CA PHE A 521 2.18 9.29 -12.07
C PHE A 521 2.88 10.08 -13.18
N PRO A 522 3.79 11.02 -12.82
CA PRO A 522 4.68 11.65 -13.77
C PRO A 522 5.49 10.62 -14.58
N THR A 523 5.78 10.94 -15.84
CA THR A 523 6.60 10.09 -16.72
C THR A 523 8.01 9.92 -16.16
N GLY A 524 8.60 8.73 -16.31
CA GLY A 524 9.98 8.44 -15.91
C GLY A 524 10.15 7.86 -14.50
N VAL A 525 9.08 7.79 -13.70
CA VAL A 525 9.09 7.17 -12.37
C VAL A 525 9.11 5.63 -12.43
N GLY A 526 8.60 5.04 -13.52
CA GLY A 526 8.52 3.57 -13.68
C GLY A 526 7.27 2.94 -13.08
N GLU A 527 6.31 3.73 -12.63
CA GLU A 527 5.04 3.26 -12.09
C GLU A 527 4.04 2.81 -13.18
N PRO A 528 3.06 1.94 -12.84
CA PRO A 528 1.96 1.59 -13.72
C PRO A 528 1.22 2.81 -14.28
N PRO A 529 0.61 2.73 -15.49
CA PRO A 529 0.01 3.88 -16.17
C PRO A 529 -1.04 4.64 -15.34
N LYS A 530 -1.77 3.93 -14.49
CA LYS A 530 -2.66 4.51 -13.47
C LYS A 530 -2.86 3.54 -12.31
N GLN A 531 -3.22 4.08 -11.15
CA GLN A 531 -3.47 3.32 -9.93
C GLN A 531 -4.74 3.78 -9.23
N LEU A 532 -5.64 2.86 -8.88
CA LEU A 532 -6.80 3.13 -8.02
C LEU A 532 -6.30 3.62 -6.64
N GLN A 533 -6.78 4.79 -6.21
CA GLN A 533 -6.43 5.38 -4.91
C GLN A 533 -7.61 5.51 -3.95
N GLY A 534 -8.83 5.25 -4.43
CA GLY A 534 -10.03 5.27 -3.60
C GLY A 534 -11.28 4.96 -4.41
N PHE A 535 -12.33 4.56 -3.71
CA PHE A 535 -13.66 4.35 -4.29
C PHE A 535 -14.74 4.64 -3.26
N GLN A 536 -15.92 5.04 -3.73
CA GLN A 536 -17.08 5.34 -2.90
C GLN A 536 -18.35 4.86 -3.61
N LYS A 537 -19.09 3.94 -2.97
CA LYS A 537 -20.41 3.50 -3.43
C LYS A 537 -21.46 4.56 -3.06
N VAL A 538 -22.33 4.91 -4.00
CA VAL A 538 -23.44 5.86 -3.81
C VAL A 538 -24.74 5.28 -4.30
N THR A 539 -25.78 5.31 -3.48
CA THR A 539 -27.14 4.89 -3.82
C THR A 539 -27.99 6.10 -4.12
N LEU A 540 -28.59 6.14 -5.31
CA LEU A 540 -29.31 7.30 -5.82
C LEU A 540 -30.68 6.88 -6.36
N ALA A 541 -31.73 7.59 -5.94
CA ALA A 541 -33.02 7.55 -6.61
C ALA A 541 -32.89 8.09 -8.05
N ALA A 542 -33.87 7.77 -8.91
CA ALA A 542 -33.91 8.27 -10.28
C ALA A 542 -33.86 9.82 -10.31
N GLY A 543 -32.94 10.39 -11.10
CA GLY A 543 -32.73 11.83 -11.21
C GLY A 543 -31.91 12.48 -10.09
N GLN A 544 -31.62 11.76 -8.99
CA GLN A 544 -30.88 12.27 -7.84
C GLN A 544 -29.38 12.43 -8.18
N SER A 545 -28.75 13.44 -7.58
CA SER A 545 -27.30 13.64 -7.59
C SER A 545 -26.72 13.63 -6.18
N GLN A 546 -25.47 13.17 -6.06
CA GLN A 546 -24.66 13.27 -4.84
C GLN A 546 -23.21 13.62 -5.20
N THR A 547 -22.57 14.44 -4.36
CA THR A 547 -21.12 14.68 -4.46
C THR A 547 -20.37 13.60 -3.69
N VAL A 548 -19.46 12.90 -4.36
CA VAL A 548 -18.47 12.01 -3.74
C VAL A 548 -17.19 12.80 -3.45
N SER A 549 -16.45 12.40 -2.42
CA SER A 549 -15.23 13.10 -1.99
C SER A 549 -14.18 12.10 -1.51
N PHE A 550 -12.98 12.23 -2.06
CA PHE A 550 -11.80 11.43 -1.75
C PHE A 550 -10.71 12.33 -1.16
N THR A 551 -10.09 11.87 -0.07
CA THR A 551 -8.89 12.52 0.48
C THR A 551 -7.67 11.72 0.07
N LEU A 552 -6.91 12.24 -0.89
CA LEU A 552 -5.63 11.68 -1.31
C LEU A 552 -4.53 12.25 -0.41
N ASN A 553 -3.67 11.38 0.12
CA ASN A 553 -2.56 11.77 0.99
C ASN A 553 -1.22 11.42 0.31
N ALA A 554 -0.09 11.65 1.00
CA ALA A 554 1.24 11.36 0.46
C ALA A 554 1.37 9.95 -0.12
N ARG A 555 0.74 8.94 0.52
CA ARG A 555 0.77 7.55 0.06
C ARG A 555 0.11 7.38 -1.31
N SER A 556 -0.92 8.16 -1.62
CA SER A 556 -1.63 8.12 -2.90
C SER A 556 -0.78 8.57 -4.08
N PHE A 557 0.32 9.26 -3.81
CA PHE A 557 1.27 9.78 -4.79
C PHE A 557 2.66 9.14 -4.65
N ALA A 558 2.83 8.16 -3.76
CA ALA A 558 4.14 7.58 -3.44
C ALA A 558 4.37 6.23 -4.12
N TYR A 559 5.63 5.98 -4.50
CA TYR A 559 6.13 4.65 -4.87
C TYR A 559 7.20 4.17 -3.89
N TRP A 560 7.49 2.87 -3.90
CA TRP A 560 8.51 2.29 -3.04
C TRP A 560 9.87 2.39 -3.73
N ASP A 561 10.77 3.20 -3.17
CA ASP A 561 12.14 3.27 -3.64
C ASP A 561 12.95 2.15 -2.96
N THR A 562 13.38 1.18 -3.76
CA THR A 562 14.13 0.01 -3.29
C THR A 562 15.57 0.35 -2.86
N THR A 563 16.13 1.48 -3.31
CA THR A 563 17.45 1.95 -2.88
C THR A 563 17.33 2.67 -1.53
N ALA A 564 16.29 3.48 -1.36
CA ALA A 564 16.05 4.20 -0.12
C ALA A 564 15.37 3.34 0.98
N HIS A 565 14.82 2.18 0.62
CA HIS A 565 13.96 1.34 1.47
C HIS A 565 12.83 2.15 2.12
N ASN A 566 12.20 3.06 1.35
CA ASN A 566 11.16 3.94 1.84
C ASN A 566 10.16 4.34 0.75
N TRP A 567 8.98 4.82 1.16
CA TRP A 567 8.01 5.44 0.27
C TRP A 567 8.46 6.85 -0.10
N VAL A 568 8.52 7.14 -1.40
CA VAL A 568 8.90 8.46 -1.92
C VAL A 568 7.83 8.99 -2.86
N VAL A 569 7.58 10.28 -2.79
CA VAL A 569 6.64 10.98 -3.68
C VAL A 569 7.47 11.73 -4.73
N PRO A 570 7.36 11.37 -6.02
CA PRO A 570 8.08 12.09 -7.07
C PRO A 570 7.47 13.48 -7.27
N GLN A 571 8.32 14.43 -7.66
CA GLN A 571 7.87 15.74 -8.11
C GLN A 571 7.22 15.64 -9.49
N GLY A 572 6.32 16.57 -9.78
CA GLY A 572 5.72 16.70 -11.09
C GLY A 572 4.20 16.72 -11.05
N THR A 573 3.61 16.62 -12.24
CA THR A 573 2.16 16.66 -12.40
C THR A 573 1.60 15.24 -12.44
N PHE A 574 0.71 14.96 -11.51
CA PHE A 574 -0.12 13.76 -11.48
C PHE A 574 -1.45 14.06 -12.18
N GLN A 575 -1.93 13.11 -12.97
CA GLN A 575 -3.30 13.20 -13.51
C GLN A 575 -4.25 12.43 -12.60
N ILE A 576 -5.33 13.09 -12.18
CA ILE A 576 -6.41 12.55 -11.40
C ILE A 576 -7.55 12.21 -12.35
N ASN A 577 -7.99 10.96 -12.33
CA ASN A 577 -9.04 10.44 -13.19
C ASN A 577 -10.19 9.89 -12.35
N VAL A 578 -11.44 10.28 -12.64
CA VAL A 578 -12.64 9.83 -11.90
C VAL A 578 -13.70 9.28 -12.86
N GLY A 579 -14.28 8.14 -12.48
CA GLY A 579 -15.36 7.48 -13.22
C GLY A 579 -15.86 6.23 -12.50
N ASP A 580 -16.45 5.30 -13.24
CA ASP A 580 -17.14 4.11 -12.71
C ASP A 580 -16.45 2.78 -13.05
N SER A 581 -15.33 2.81 -13.79
CA SER A 581 -14.45 1.65 -14.05
C SER A 581 -13.06 2.10 -14.52
N SER A 582 -12.10 1.16 -14.58
CA SER A 582 -10.74 1.44 -15.09
C SER A 582 -10.67 1.80 -16.59
N ARG A 583 -11.78 1.68 -17.32
CA ARG A 583 -11.89 2.04 -18.75
C ARG A 583 -12.87 3.18 -19.02
N THR A 584 -13.66 3.59 -18.04
CA THR A 584 -14.64 4.68 -18.16
C THR A 584 -14.32 5.75 -17.11
N LEU A 585 -13.46 6.69 -17.50
CA LEU A 585 -12.95 7.77 -16.64
C LEU A 585 -13.23 9.13 -17.29
N PRO A 586 -14.51 9.58 -17.32
CA PRO A 586 -14.92 10.78 -18.05
C PRO A 586 -14.39 12.09 -17.45
N LEU A 587 -13.94 12.08 -16.19
CA LEU A 587 -13.42 13.26 -15.50
C LEU A 587 -11.91 13.15 -15.34
N GLN A 588 -11.18 14.18 -15.78
CA GLN A 588 -9.73 14.26 -15.65
C GLN A 588 -9.33 15.64 -15.17
N GLY A 589 -8.33 15.70 -14.30
CA GLY A 589 -7.72 16.93 -13.82
C GLY A 589 -6.29 16.69 -13.35
N ASN A 590 -5.58 17.75 -12.98
CA ASN A 590 -4.16 17.65 -12.63
C ASN A 590 -3.93 18.11 -11.19
N TYR A 591 -3.00 17.43 -10.53
CA TYR A 591 -2.42 17.85 -9.25
C TYR A 591 -0.89 17.92 -9.39
N ALA A 592 -0.28 19.06 -9.11
CA ALA A 592 1.17 19.21 -9.15
C ALA A 592 1.78 19.07 -7.76
N VAL A 593 2.64 18.07 -7.58
CA VAL A 593 3.55 18.03 -6.43
C VAL A 593 4.72 18.94 -6.75
N THR A 594 4.79 20.04 -6.02
CA THR A 594 5.81 21.08 -6.15
C THR A 594 6.72 21.10 -4.93
N THR A 595 7.98 21.46 -5.13
CA THR A 595 8.85 21.85 -4.03
C THR A 595 8.64 23.31 -3.69
N PRO A 596 8.12 23.62 -2.49
CA PRO A 596 8.02 25.01 -2.08
C PRO A 596 9.44 25.58 -1.91
N SER A 597 9.69 26.74 -2.51
CA SER A 597 10.95 27.48 -2.41
C SER A 597 10.83 28.59 -1.36
N TYR A 598 11.86 28.73 -0.52
CA TYR A 598 11.91 29.70 0.58
C TYR A 598 13.21 30.51 0.52
N ASN A 599 13.15 31.78 0.90
CA ASN A 599 14.34 32.63 0.90
C ASN A 599 15.27 32.35 2.09
N THR A 600 14.75 31.73 3.16
CA THR A 600 15.53 31.33 4.34
C THR A 600 14.99 30.03 4.95
N LEU A 601 15.81 29.30 5.72
CA LEU A 601 15.36 28.13 6.48
C LEU A 601 14.22 28.49 7.44
N GLN A 602 14.28 29.67 8.08
CA GLN A 602 13.25 30.12 9.01
C GLN A 602 11.87 30.30 8.34
N GLN A 603 11.83 30.78 7.09
CA GLN A 603 10.58 30.84 6.32
C GLN A 603 10.02 29.45 5.99
N ALA A 604 10.89 28.45 5.89
CA ALA A 604 10.50 27.06 5.62
C ALA A 604 9.98 26.31 6.86
N ASN A 605 10.09 26.88 8.07
CA ASN A 605 9.62 26.26 9.30
C ASN A 605 8.13 25.89 9.17
N ASN A 606 7.84 24.59 9.25
CA ASN A 606 6.51 24.04 9.05
C ASN A 606 6.00 23.26 10.27
N ASN A 607 6.83 23.06 11.29
CA ASN A 607 6.52 22.26 12.47
C ASN A 607 6.82 22.99 13.79
N ILE A 608 6.05 22.69 14.83
CA ILE A 608 6.26 23.19 16.20
C ILE A 608 7.04 22.12 16.98
N GLY A 609 8.36 22.14 16.84
CA GLY A 609 9.26 21.15 17.44
C GLY A 609 9.51 21.37 18.93
N THR A 610 9.30 22.59 19.44
CA THR A 610 9.50 22.93 20.86
C THR A 610 8.25 23.56 21.47
N SER A 611 7.96 23.20 22.72
CA SER A 611 6.85 23.74 23.51
C SER A 611 7.29 24.15 24.90
N ASP A 612 6.49 24.99 25.55
CA ASP A 612 6.72 25.40 26.93
C ASP A 612 6.22 24.32 27.88
N ASN A 613 6.94 24.06 28.99
CA ASN A 613 6.49 23.10 30.02
C ASN A 613 5.10 23.43 30.59
N SER A 614 4.68 24.69 30.58
CA SER A 614 3.34 25.14 30.98
C SER A 614 2.26 24.92 29.90
N ASN A 615 2.65 24.65 28.66
CA ASN A 615 1.75 24.37 27.54
C ASN A 615 2.35 23.30 26.59
N PRO A 616 2.52 22.05 27.06
CA PRO A 616 3.15 20.98 26.28
C PRO A 616 2.32 20.62 25.03
N THR A 617 0.99 20.82 25.07
CA THR A 617 0.08 20.53 23.96
C THR A 617 0.27 21.42 22.72
N ALA A 618 1.05 22.50 22.83
CA ALA A 618 1.37 23.35 21.70
C ALA A 618 2.38 22.71 20.73
N GLY A 619 3.18 21.75 21.19
CA GLY A 619 4.23 21.12 20.40
C GLY A 619 3.82 19.77 19.79
N ASN A 620 4.41 19.43 18.65
CA ASN A 620 4.22 18.15 18.01
C ASN A 620 5.43 17.81 17.12
N TYR A 621 6.57 17.54 17.75
CA TYR A 621 7.80 17.16 17.06
C TYR A 621 7.64 15.84 16.30
N ASP A 622 7.16 14.78 16.96
CA ASP A 622 7.12 13.42 16.39
C ASP A 622 5.80 13.09 15.66
N GLY A 623 4.87 14.03 15.55
CA GLY A 623 3.54 13.78 14.99
C GLY A 623 2.55 13.14 15.98
N LYS A 624 2.97 12.72 17.18
CA LYS A 624 2.14 12.12 18.24
C LYS A 624 1.89 13.05 19.43
N GLY A 625 2.33 14.30 19.34
CA GLY A 625 2.17 15.34 20.37
C GLY A 625 3.35 15.46 21.33
N TYR A 626 4.44 14.72 21.14
CA TYR A 626 5.67 14.90 21.91
C TYR A 626 6.51 16.02 21.30
N SER A 627 7.22 16.79 22.11
CA SER A 627 8.09 17.88 21.63
C SER A 627 9.27 18.14 22.55
N TYR A 628 10.28 18.88 22.11
CA TYR A 628 11.35 19.31 23.02
C TYR A 628 10.81 20.32 24.04
N SER A 629 11.25 20.21 25.30
CA SER A 629 11.01 21.22 26.32
C SER A 629 11.89 22.45 26.06
N ALA A 630 11.27 23.62 25.91
CA ALA A 630 12.00 24.87 25.73
C ALA A 630 12.92 25.20 26.94
N GLN A 631 12.47 24.86 28.15
CA GLN A 631 13.26 25.02 29.38
C GLN A 631 14.47 24.09 29.40
N ALA A 632 14.29 22.80 29.09
CA ALA A 632 15.39 21.84 29.07
C ALA A 632 16.40 22.14 27.95
N LEU A 633 15.94 22.66 26.80
CA LEU A 633 16.83 23.14 25.74
C LEU A 633 17.63 24.38 26.18
N ALA A 634 17.02 25.29 26.94
CA ALA A 634 17.70 26.47 27.45
C ALA A 634 18.83 26.11 28.44
N GLU A 635 18.64 25.09 29.27
CA GLU A 635 19.66 24.58 30.20
C GLU A 635 20.91 24.04 29.49
N VAL A 636 20.76 23.57 28.25
CA VAL A 636 21.86 23.08 27.40
C VAL A 636 22.31 24.10 26.35
N GLY A 637 21.94 25.37 26.52
CA GLY A 637 22.41 26.48 25.69
C GLY A 637 21.67 26.67 24.36
N LEU A 638 20.63 25.89 24.08
CA LEU A 638 19.81 25.99 22.86
C LEU A 638 18.61 26.92 23.10
N THR A 639 18.89 28.21 23.26
CA THR A 639 17.87 29.26 23.42
C THR A 639 17.52 29.94 22.08
N PRO A 640 16.32 30.54 21.91
CA PRO A 640 15.96 31.22 20.67
C PRO A 640 17.01 32.26 20.23
N GLY A 641 17.53 32.10 19.00
CA GLY A 641 18.55 32.99 18.44
C GLY A 641 20.00 32.72 18.91
N ALA A 642 20.22 31.71 19.75
CA ALA A 642 21.56 31.35 20.22
C ALA A 642 22.48 30.97 19.05
N VAL A 643 23.74 31.39 19.13
CA VAL A 643 24.79 30.95 18.21
C VAL A 643 25.36 29.63 18.73
N VAL A 644 25.27 28.59 17.91
CA VAL A 644 25.81 27.25 18.20
C VAL A 644 26.95 27.00 17.22
N THR A 645 28.15 26.65 17.71
CA THR A 645 29.29 26.35 16.85
C THR A 645 29.73 24.91 17.05
N HIS A 646 29.87 24.16 15.96
CA HIS A 646 30.34 22.77 15.98
C HIS A 646 31.17 22.48 14.72
N ASN A 647 32.33 21.83 14.88
CA ASN A 647 33.26 21.50 13.78
C ASN A 647 33.57 22.67 12.81
N GLY A 648 33.68 23.90 13.35
CA GLY A 648 33.97 25.11 12.58
C GLY A 648 32.78 25.68 11.82
N VAL A 649 31.59 25.10 11.96
CA VAL A 649 30.33 25.63 11.40
C VAL A 649 29.58 26.37 12.50
N SER A 650 29.19 27.62 12.24
CA SER A 650 28.31 28.40 13.13
C SER A 650 26.87 28.35 12.64
N PHE A 651 25.95 28.12 13.57
CA PHE A 651 24.52 28.00 13.38
C PHE A 651 23.80 29.05 14.22
N ILE A 652 22.67 29.53 13.73
CA ILE A 652 21.72 30.30 14.53
C ILE A 652 20.57 29.37 14.89
N TRP A 653 20.42 29.06 16.17
CA TRP A 653 19.28 28.32 16.67
C TRP A 653 17.98 29.09 16.38
N PRO A 654 16.87 28.41 15.99
CA PRO A 654 15.62 29.07 15.64
C PRO A 654 15.17 30.14 16.64
N ASN A 655 14.99 31.37 16.16
CA ASN A 655 14.60 32.52 16.99
C ASN A 655 13.08 32.60 17.27
N ASN A 656 12.35 31.52 17.03
CA ASN A 656 10.91 31.44 17.24
C ASN A 656 10.62 31.05 18.70
N ALA A 657 9.62 31.68 19.31
CA ALA A 657 9.18 31.34 20.66
C ALA A 657 8.62 29.90 20.72
N ALA A 658 8.68 29.27 21.89
CA ALA A 658 8.07 27.96 22.12
C ALA A 658 6.57 27.99 21.75
N GLY A 659 6.07 26.92 21.12
CA GLY A 659 4.71 26.88 20.59
C GLY A 659 4.53 27.54 19.20
N GLN A 660 5.60 28.07 18.60
CA GLN A 660 5.61 28.53 17.20
C GLN A 660 6.43 27.58 16.31
N LYS A 661 6.19 27.66 15.00
CA LYS A 661 6.94 26.86 14.02
C LYS A 661 8.43 27.22 14.07
N ASN A 662 9.26 26.24 14.41
CA ASN A 662 10.68 26.48 14.69
C ASN A 662 11.62 25.42 14.10
N ASN A 663 11.07 24.42 13.42
CA ASN A 663 11.86 23.49 12.63
C ASN A 663 11.18 23.15 11.30
N VAL A 664 11.98 22.64 10.39
CA VAL A 664 11.55 22.14 9.08
C VAL A 664 11.48 20.62 9.14
N VAL A 665 10.29 20.07 9.02
CA VAL A 665 10.08 18.67 8.58
C VAL A 665 10.43 18.60 7.10
N ALA A 666 11.40 17.76 6.75
CA ALA A 666 11.95 17.67 5.40
C ALA A 666 10.87 17.25 4.40
N GLY A 667 10.52 18.22 3.56
CA GLY A 667 9.35 18.32 2.71
C GLY A 667 9.70 18.37 1.21
N GLY A 668 10.97 18.14 0.85
CA GLY A 668 11.50 18.51 -0.46
C GLY A 668 11.72 20.02 -0.63
N GLN A 669 11.61 20.83 0.43
CA GLN A 669 11.69 22.30 0.30
C GLN A 669 13.04 22.73 -0.28
N THR A 670 13.01 23.72 -1.17
CA THR A 670 14.23 24.37 -1.66
C THR A 670 14.47 25.65 -0.86
N ILE A 671 15.61 25.73 -0.20
CA ILE A 671 15.98 26.87 0.64
C ILE A 671 17.08 27.65 -0.08
N MET A 672 16.80 28.90 -0.44
CA MET A 672 17.83 29.80 -0.95
C MET A 672 18.87 30.05 0.13
N TYR A 673 20.14 29.87 -0.21
CA TYR A 673 21.23 29.93 0.76
C TYR A 673 22.52 30.38 0.06
N ALA A 674 22.65 31.70 -0.13
CA ALA A 674 23.82 32.30 -0.75
C ALA A 674 25.02 32.25 0.22
N ALA A 675 25.90 31.27 0.03
CA ALA A 675 27.04 31.05 0.90
C ALA A 675 28.21 30.39 0.15
N ALA A 676 29.43 30.63 0.62
CA ALA A 676 30.64 29.94 0.18
C ALA A 676 31.39 29.42 1.41
N GLY A 677 32.03 28.27 1.27
CA GLY A 677 32.76 27.61 2.35
C GLY A 677 33.17 26.20 1.96
N ASN A 678 33.80 25.49 2.90
CA ASN A 678 34.30 24.13 2.67
C ASN A 678 33.33 23.04 3.15
N THR A 679 32.43 23.40 4.06
CA THR A 679 31.50 22.47 4.70
C THR A 679 30.15 23.16 4.92
N LEU A 680 29.07 22.49 4.53
CA LEU A 680 27.70 22.83 4.91
C LEU A 680 27.26 21.87 6.01
N GLY A 681 26.96 22.41 7.19
CA GLY A 681 26.45 21.66 8.33
C GLY A 681 24.95 21.85 8.53
N PHE A 682 24.35 20.90 9.23
CA PHE A 682 22.93 20.90 9.62
C PHE A 682 22.79 20.50 11.09
N LEU A 683 21.92 21.19 11.82
CA LEU A 683 21.43 20.76 13.13
C LEU A 683 20.02 20.20 12.98
N GLY A 684 19.78 19.02 13.54
CA GLY A 684 18.52 18.32 13.35
C GLY A 684 18.40 17.06 14.20
N ALA A 685 17.28 16.36 14.04
CA ALA A 685 17.09 15.03 14.58
C ALA A 685 16.02 14.30 13.75
N ALA A 686 15.92 12.99 13.91
CA ALA A 686 14.89 12.17 13.31
C ALA A 686 13.82 11.75 14.32
N ALA A 687 12.63 11.40 13.83
CA ALA A 687 11.59 10.72 14.59
C ALA A 687 11.49 9.25 14.15
N PHE A 688 11.14 8.36 15.08
CA PHE A 688 10.88 6.93 14.82
C PHE A 688 12.08 6.18 14.21
N GLY A 689 13.24 6.28 14.86
CA GLY A 689 14.50 5.71 14.41
C GLY A 689 15.37 6.69 13.63
N THR A 690 16.59 6.27 13.27
CA THR A 690 17.46 7.02 12.36
C THR A 690 16.79 7.14 11.00
N GLN A 691 16.74 8.36 10.46
CA GLN A 691 16.11 8.66 9.17
C GLN A 691 17.12 9.35 8.27
N SER A 692 17.01 9.09 6.98
CA SER A 692 17.85 9.74 5.97
C SER A 692 17.08 10.02 4.69
N GLY A 693 17.68 10.83 3.82
CA GLY A 693 17.19 11.05 2.46
C GLY A 693 18.19 11.86 1.63
N THR A 694 18.04 11.81 0.32
CA THR A 694 18.88 12.58 -0.60
C THR A 694 18.47 14.05 -0.63
N ALA A 695 19.38 14.91 -0.23
CA ALA A 695 19.32 16.36 -0.40
C ALA A 695 20.18 16.79 -1.60
N THR A 696 19.94 17.99 -2.12
CA THR A 696 20.70 18.52 -3.26
C THR A 696 21.13 19.96 -3.02
N ILE A 697 22.43 20.24 -3.17
CA ILE A 697 22.97 21.58 -3.25
C ILE A 697 22.91 22.02 -4.71
N THR A 698 22.37 23.20 -4.99
CA THR A 698 22.50 23.87 -6.29
C THR A 698 23.47 25.02 -6.14
N TYR A 699 24.49 25.06 -6.99
CA TYR A 699 25.51 26.11 -7.01
C TYR A 699 25.06 27.27 -7.93
N THR A 700 25.63 28.44 -7.70
CA THR A 700 25.36 29.66 -8.49
C THR A 700 25.69 29.54 -9.98
N ASP A 701 26.53 28.58 -10.36
CA ASP A 701 26.84 28.24 -11.76
C ASP A 701 25.81 27.27 -12.41
N GLY A 702 24.75 26.89 -11.68
CA GLY A 702 23.70 25.98 -12.11
C GLY A 702 24.01 24.49 -11.95
N THR A 703 25.22 24.12 -11.51
CA THR A 703 25.56 22.71 -11.23
C THR A 703 24.97 22.25 -9.89
N THR A 704 24.74 20.95 -9.75
CA THR A 704 24.15 20.36 -8.54
C THR A 704 25.06 19.32 -7.90
N GLN A 705 25.02 19.24 -6.57
CA GLN A 705 25.67 18.19 -5.78
C GLN A 705 24.65 17.49 -4.88
N PRO A 706 24.28 16.22 -5.16
CA PRO A 706 23.48 15.43 -4.26
C PRO A 706 24.30 14.99 -3.03
N PHE A 707 23.66 14.85 -1.88
CA PHE A 707 24.25 14.29 -0.67
C PHE A 707 23.17 13.62 0.20
N THR A 708 23.56 12.73 1.10
CA THR A 708 22.63 12.13 2.07
C THR A 708 22.56 12.99 3.31
N LEU A 709 21.37 13.51 3.63
CA LEU A 709 21.07 14.10 4.93
C LEU A 709 20.53 12.99 5.83
N SER A 710 21.18 12.75 6.97
CA SER A 710 20.82 11.70 7.93
C SER A 710 20.82 12.27 9.33
N PHE A 711 19.88 11.82 10.17
CA PHE A 711 19.89 12.10 11.60
C PHE A 711 19.48 10.87 12.41
N ALA A 712 20.12 10.69 13.56
CA ALA A 712 19.69 9.77 14.61
C ALA A 712 18.32 10.14 15.19
N ASP A 713 17.65 9.14 15.75
CA ASP A 713 16.39 9.32 16.49
C ASP A 713 16.61 10.25 17.69
N TRP A 714 15.79 11.30 17.80
CA TRP A 714 15.81 12.22 18.93
C TRP A 714 15.67 11.51 20.29
N TYR A 715 15.05 10.33 20.33
CA TYR A 715 14.87 9.52 21.54
C TYR A 715 16.11 8.70 21.94
N ALA A 716 17.02 8.40 21.01
CA ALA A 716 18.09 7.41 21.21
C ALA A 716 19.25 7.90 22.08
N ASN A 717 19.42 9.22 22.25
CA ASN A 717 20.49 9.86 23.03
C ASN A 717 21.93 9.45 22.64
N ALA A 718 22.10 8.80 21.49
CA ALA A 718 23.39 8.44 20.90
C ALA A 718 23.37 8.82 19.40
N PRO A 719 24.49 9.31 18.84
CA PRO A 719 24.57 9.63 17.42
C PRO A 719 24.56 8.36 16.55
N ALA A 720 24.05 8.47 15.33
CA ALA A 720 24.17 7.45 14.30
C ALA A 720 25.55 7.56 13.62
N ALA A 721 25.91 6.57 12.80
CA ALA A 721 27.15 6.63 12.04
C ALA A 721 27.15 7.83 11.07
N GLY A 722 28.08 8.77 11.26
CA GLY A 722 28.19 10.00 10.48
C GLY A 722 27.51 11.23 11.11
N ASP A 723 26.91 11.09 12.30
CA ASP A 723 26.34 12.18 13.08
C ASP A 723 27.20 12.48 14.32
N ASP A 724 27.14 13.73 14.81
CA ASP A 724 27.67 14.14 16.10
C ASP A 724 26.54 14.58 17.03
N LEU A 725 26.65 14.32 18.34
CA LEU A 725 25.71 14.82 19.33
C LEU A 725 26.02 16.29 19.66
N ILE A 726 25.02 17.17 19.55
CA ILE A 726 25.15 18.59 19.90
C ILE A 726 24.75 18.84 21.34
N ALA A 727 23.56 18.39 21.71
CA ALA A 727 23.04 18.55 23.06
C ALA A 727 21.96 17.51 23.36
N THR A 728 21.79 17.21 24.63
CA THR A 728 20.70 16.36 25.14
C THR A 728 19.90 17.16 26.16
N ALA A 729 18.66 17.52 25.81
CA ALA A 729 17.73 18.12 26.75
C ALA A 729 17.31 17.06 27.78
N ALA A 730 17.31 17.44 29.06
CA ALA A 730 16.99 16.53 30.16
C ALA A 730 15.58 15.94 30.07
N ASN A 731 14.66 16.62 29.38
CA ASN A 731 13.32 16.14 29.12
C ASN A 731 12.68 16.63 27.82
N TRP A 732 11.76 15.82 27.31
CA TRP A 732 10.71 16.21 26.37
C TRP A 732 9.43 16.68 27.07
N ASN A 733 8.54 17.30 26.31
CA ASN A 733 7.16 17.59 26.69
C ASN A 733 6.23 16.50 26.15
N VAL A 734 5.31 16.09 26.99
CA VAL A 734 4.44 14.92 26.80
C VAL A 734 2.99 15.38 26.59
N PRO A 735 2.24 14.80 25.64
CA PRO A 735 0.85 15.17 25.39
C PRO A 735 -0.07 14.74 26.53
N ALA A 736 -1.19 15.45 26.70
CA ALA A 736 -2.18 15.18 27.74
C ALA A 736 -2.75 13.74 27.61
N GLY A 737 -2.77 13.02 28.74
CA GLY A 737 -3.28 11.64 28.80
C GLY A 737 -2.27 10.55 28.41
N SER A 738 -1.04 10.90 28.04
CA SER A 738 0.02 9.91 27.85
C SER A 738 0.52 9.35 29.18
N THR A 739 0.85 8.05 29.19
CA THR A 739 1.50 7.36 30.31
C THR A 739 3.03 7.39 30.23
N SER A 740 3.58 7.96 29.15
CA SER A 740 5.03 8.08 28.96
C SER A 740 5.62 9.07 29.96
N GLY A 741 6.64 8.60 30.70
CA GLY A 741 7.36 9.41 31.67
C GLY A 741 8.30 10.43 31.02
N ASN A 742 9.05 11.11 31.89
CA ASN A 742 10.11 12.01 31.50
C ASN A 742 11.21 11.25 30.73
N HIS A 743 11.66 11.77 29.59
CA HIS A 743 12.74 11.15 28.81
C HIS A 743 13.64 12.22 28.20
N ALA A 744 14.94 11.96 28.18
CA ALA A 744 15.93 12.86 27.59
C ALA A 744 15.91 12.74 26.07
N VAL A 745 16.06 13.88 25.37
CA VAL A 745 16.00 13.94 23.91
C VAL A 745 17.12 14.79 23.33
N SER A 746 17.67 14.37 22.20
CA SER A 746 18.91 14.90 21.63
C SER A 746 18.73 15.68 20.34
N VAL A 747 19.65 16.62 20.10
CA VAL A 747 19.85 17.30 18.81
C VAL A 747 21.21 16.89 18.27
N TYR A 748 21.28 16.63 16.96
CA TYR A 748 22.44 16.09 16.27
C TYR A 748 22.96 17.06 15.20
N TYR A 749 24.23 16.88 14.83
CA TYR A 749 24.90 17.54 13.74
C TYR A 749 25.27 16.53 12.65
N THR A 750 25.05 16.91 11.40
CA THR A 750 25.62 16.22 10.24
C THR A 750 26.10 17.25 9.23
N SER A 751 26.96 16.85 8.29
CA SER A 751 27.52 17.79 7.31
C SER A 751 27.92 17.16 6.00
N VAL A 752 28.09 18.02 4.99
CA VAL A 752 28.56 17.66 3.66
C VAL A 752 29.70 18.58 3.24
N ALA A 753 30.75 18.01 2.65
CA ALA A 753 31.84 18.77 2.06
C ALA A 753 31.34 19.52 0.81
N LEU A 754 31.71 20.78 0.69
CA LEU A 754 31.38 21.65 -0.44
C LEU A 754 32.52 21.68 -1.45
N ASN A 755 32.19 22.03 -2.70
CA ASN A 755 33.22 22.41 -3.64
C ASN A 755 33.76 23.81 -3.28
N PRO A 756 35.03 23.95 -2.89
CA PRO A 756 35.58 25.21 -2.39
C PRO A 756 35.62 26.33 -3.44
N THR A 757 35.48 26.00 -4.73
CA THR A 757 35.48 26.98 -5.82
C THR A 757 34.09 27.45 -6.23
N LYS A 758 33.03 26.95 -5.58
CA LYS A 758 31.64 27.24 -5.96
C LYS A 758 30.87 27.84 -4.78
N ALA A 759 30.06 28.85 -5.06
CA ALA A 759 29.10 29.39 -4.10
C ALA A 759 27.75 28.67 -4.22
N ILE A 760 27.18 28.29 -3.08
CA ILE A 760 25.82 27.72 -2.98
C ILE A 760 24.82 28.78 -3.40
N GLN A 761 23.83 28.38 -4.20
CA GLN A 761 22.63 29.15 -4.50
C GLN A 761 21.46 28.69 -3.61
N SER A 762 21.25 27.38 -3.51
CA SER A 762 20.16 26.81 -2.72
C SER A 762 20.45 25.38 -2.26
N VAL A 763 19.70 24.95 -1.25
CA VAL A 763 19.70 23.58 -0.72
C VAL A 763 18.28 23.04 -0.79
N THR A 764 18.07 21.96 -1.53
CA THR A 764 16.81 21.21 -1.54
C THR A 764 16.91 20.08 -0.52
N LEU A 765 16.06 20.13 0.51
CA LEU A 765 15.96 19.11 1.55
C LEU A 765 15.36 17.81 0.99
N PRO A 766 15.57 16.65 1.65
CA PRO A 766 14.95 15.41 1.21
C PRO A 766 13.42 15.44 1.43
N SER A 767 12.71 14.54 0.75
CA SER A 767 11.29 14.28 1.02
C SER A 767 11.14 13.19 2.08
N ASN A 768 11.33 13.54 3.36
CA ASN A 768 11.21 12.60 4.48
C ASN A 768 10.52 13.27 5.69
N ALA A 769 9.27 12.88 5.95
CA ALA A 769 8.43 13.48 6.99
C ALA A 769 8.91 13.23 8.43
N ASN A 770 9.89 12.34 8.63
CA ASN A 770 10.47 12.03 9.93
C ASN A 770 11.84 12.70 10.14
N LEU A 771 12.32 13.50 9.19
CA LEU A 771 13.61 14.18 9.25
C LEU A 771 13.39 15.65 9.54
N HIS A 772 13.97 16.17 10.63
CA HIS A 772 13.76 17.53 11.07
C HIS A 772 15.07 18.34 11.06
N VAL A 773 15.02 19.54 10.48
CA VAL A 773 16.15 20.49 10.45
C VAL A 773 15.79 21.72 11.28
N PHE A 774 16.62 22.02 12.28
CA PHE A 774 16.52 23.22 13.11
C PHE A 774 17.38 24.36 12.55
N ALA A 775 18.61 24.06 12.12
CA ALA A 775 19.54 25.07 11.62
C ALA A 775 20.43 24.53 10.51
N MET A 776 20.94 25.43 9.68
CA MET A 776 21.98 25.16 8.68
C MET A 776 23.04 26.25 8.74
N GLY A 777 24.29 25.89 8.46
CA GLY A 777 25.43 26.79 8.58
C GLY A 777 26.56 26.39 7.64
N VAL A 778 27.45 27.32 7.30
CA VAL A 778 28.69 27.01 6.57
C VAL A 778 29.90 27.37 7.41
N ASN A 779 30.96 26.57 7.29
CA ASN A 779 32.26 26.94 7.83
C ASN A 779 32.81 28.14 7.04
N SER A 780 32.91 29.30 7.68
CA SER A 780 33.38 30.56 7.08
C SER A 780 34.08 31.46 8.10
N LEU A 781 34.96 32.33 7.60
CA LEU A 781 35.68 33.38 8.35
C LEU A 781 34.76 34.26 9.21
N ARG A 782 33.49 34.41 8.83
CA ARG A 782 32.47 35.17 9.56
C ARG A 782 32.28 34.70 11.01
N GLY A 783 32.48 33.41 11.29
CA GLY A 783 32.36 32.87 12.66
C GLY A 783 33.40 33.43 13.64
N ALA A 784 34.46 34.09 13.16
CA ALA A 784 35.51 34.67 13.98
C ALA A 784 35.29 36.17 14.30
N TYR A 785 34.32 36.85 13.66
CA TYR A 785 34.08 38.27 13.88
C TYR A 785 33.62 38.52 15.32
N ASN A 786 34.26 39.46 15.99
CA ASN A 786 34.00 39.77 17.39
C ASN A 786 33.92 41.28 17.67
N ASN A 787 34.06 42.12 16.65
CA ASN A 787 34.05 43.56 16.75
C ASN A 787 33.21 44.19 15.62
N VAL A 788 32.77 45.44 15.83
CA VAL A 788 32.02 46.24 14.84
C VAL A 788 32.91 47.39 14.38
N GLY A 789 33.71 47.13 13.34
CA GLY A 789 34.67 48.08 12.79
C GLY A 789 34.07 49.09 11.82
N ILE A 790 32.89 48.83 11.26
CA ILE A 790 32.25 49.65 10.22
C ILE A 790 30.85 50.09 10.67
N SER A 791 30.55 51.39 10.57
CA SER A 791 29.22 51.93 10.87
C SER A 791 28.68 52.78 9.72
N ASP A 792 27.36 52.97 9.71
CA ASP A 792 26.68 53.84 8.76
C ASP A 792 26.79 55.30 9.21
N ASN A 793 27.00 56.24 8.30
CA ASN A 793 27.03 57.68 8.62
C ASN A 793 25.76 58.18 9.32
N SER A 794 24.61 57.53 9.08
CA SER A 794 23.33 57.83 9.74
C SER A 794 23.22 57.22 11.15
N ASN A 795 24.09 56.27 11.50
CA ASN A 795 24.15 55.63 12.81
C ASN A 795 25.61 55.32 13.22
N PRO A 796 26.45 56.35 13.44
CA PRO A 796 27.87 56.17 13.74
C PRO A 796 28.10 55.45 15.08
N GLY A 797 27.16 55.57 16.02
CA GLY A 797 27.26 54.95 17.36
C GLY A 797 27.12 53.42 17.36
N ALA A 798 26.83 52.79 16.22
CA ALA A 798 26.79 51.34 16.10
C ALA A 798 28.19 50.70 16.00
N GLY A 799 29.23 51.46 15.64
CA GLY A 799 30.59 50.95 15.45
C GLY A 799 31.59 51.46 16.49
N SER A 800 32.62 50.65 16.75
CA SER A 800 33.70 50.97 17.69
C SER A 800 34.96 50.15 17.38
N LEU A 801 35.59 50.41 16.23
CA LEU A 801 36.81 49.77 15.77
C LEU A 801 37.94 49.84 16.82
N ASP A 802 38.11 51.00 17.47
CA ASP A 802 39.20 51.28 18.41
C ASP A 802 38.82 51.14 19.89
N GLY A 803 37.61 50.66 20.17
CA GLY A 803 37.06 50.55 21.52
C GLY A 803 36.58 51.87 22.14
N LYS A 804 36.65 53.01 21.41
CA LYS A 804 36.21 54.34 21.87
C LYS A 804 35.02 54.88 21.07
N GLY A 805 34.43 54.07 20.20
CA GLY A 805 33.29 54.43 19.36
C GLY A 805 33.65 55.04 18.00
N TYR A 806 34.92 55.04 17.60
CA TYR A 806 35.30 55.41 16.23
C TYR A 806 35.25 54.18 15.33
N SER A 807 34.81 54.34 14.09
CA SER A 807 34.72 53.24 13.12
C SER A 807 34.94 53.74 11.69
N TYR A 808 35.18 52.83 10.76
CA TYR A 808 35.16 53.19 9.35
C TYR A 808 33.75 53.60 8.90
N SER A 809 33.66 54.60 8.02
CA SER A 809 32.41 54.98 7.38
C SER A 809 32.10 54.04 6.22
N ALA A 810 30.97 53.33 6.31
CA ALA A 810 30.49 52.42 5.27
C ALA A 810 30.36 53.12 3.90
N GLN A 811 29.92 54.38 3.89
CA GLN A 811 29.76 55.17 2.67
C GLN A 811 31.10 55.48 2.01
N THR A 812 32.12 55.82 2.79
CA THR A 812 33.44 56.12 2.23
C THR A 812 34.22 54.88 1.83
N LEU A 813 34.03 53.75 2.53
CA LEU A 813 34.54 52.45 2.10
C LEU A 813 33.86 51.97 0.81
N ALA A 814 32.54 52.14 0.69
CA ALA A 814 31.84 51.81 -0.55
C ALA A 814 32.38 52.60 -1.75
N ALA A 815 32.76 53.87 -1.55
CA ALA A 815 33.34 54.72 -2.60
C ALA A 815 34.72 54.26 -3.08
N THR A 816 35.44 53.44 -2.30
CA THR A 816 36.72 52.83 -2.68
C THR A 816 36.55 51.42 -3.27
N GLY A 817 35.30 50.96 -3.42
CA GLY A 817 34.98 49.61 -3.90
C GLY A 817 34.83 48.57 -2.79
N LEU A 818 35.00 48.95 -1.52
CA LEU A 818 34.83 48.08 -0.36
C LEU A 818 33.36 48.08 0.11
N THR A 819 32.48 47.43 -0.67
CA THR A 819 31.09 47.15 -0.29
C THR A 819 30.95 45.78 0.35
N PRO A 820 29.90 45.50 1.15
CA PRO A 820 29.69 44.16 1.70
C PRO A 820 29.75 43.05 0.65
N GLY A 821 30.64 42.06 0.85
CA GLY A 821 30.87 40.96 -0.07
C GLY A 821 31.69 41.28 -1.33
N ALA A 822 32.24 42.49 -1.45
CA ALA A 822 33.11 42.84 -2.58
C ALA A 822 34.38 41.99 -2.61
N VAL A 823 34.84 41.62 -3.81
CA VAL A 823 36.15 41.00 -3.98
C VAL A 823 37.18 42.09 -4.27
N VAL A 824 38.24 42.12 -3.48
CA VAL A 824 39.31 43.13 -3.53
C VAL A 824 40.61 42.43 -3.87
N SER A 825 41.40 43.01 -4.77
CA SER A 825 42.72 42.46 -5.09
C SER A 825 43.83 43.40 -4.62
N HIS A 826 44.83 42.86 -3.92
CA HIS A 826 46.08 43.54 -3.58
C HIS A 826 47.24 42.57 -3.83
N ASP A 827 48.23 42.98 -4.61
CA ASP A 827 49.38 42.15 -5.01
C ASP A 827 49.03 40.75 -5.53
N GLY A 828 47.93 40.66 -6.30
CA GLY A 828 47.47 39.40 -6.90
C GLY A 828 46.80 38.44 -5.92
N VAL A 829 46.67 38.80 -4.64
CA VAL A 829 45.84 38.09 -3.66
C VAL A 829 44.42 38.65 -3.72
N LEU A 830 43.42 37.77 -3.69
CA LEU A 830 42.00 38.13 -3.66
C LEU A 830 41.46 38.01 -2.23
N PHE A 831 40.84 39.08 -1.74
CA PHE A 831 40.14 39.17 -0.47
C PHE A 831 38.63 39.28 -0.72
N THR A 832 37.82 38.67 0.12
CA THR A 832 36.37 38.92 0.13
C THR A 832 36.05 39.82 1.31
N TRP A 833 35.65 41.06 1.04
CA TRP A 833 35.28 42.03 2.04
C TRP A 833 34.09 41.53 2.88
N PRO A 834 34.03 41.78 4.19
CA PRO A 834 32.96 41.29 5.07
C PRO A 834 31.55 41.51 4.49
N ASN A 835 30.80 40.41 4.31
CA ASN A 835 29.44 40.46 3.74
C ASN A 835 28.38 40.63 4.85
N VAL A 836 28.47 41.73 5.58
CA VAL A 836 27.54 42.11 6.65
C VAL A 836 27.15 43.59 6.49
N ALA A 837 25.96 43.95 6.97
CA ALA A 837 25.54 45.35 6.99
C ALA A 837 26.35 46.14 8.04
N ALA A 838 26.58 47.43 7.79
CA ALA A 838 27.26 48.31 8.73
C ALA A 838 26.54 48.34 10.10
N GLY A 839 27.31 48.34 11.19
CA GLY A 839 26.78 48.22 12.56
C GLY A 839 26.57 46.76 13.03
N GLN A 840 27.07 45.77 12.30
CA GLN A 840 27.13 44.36 12.68
C GLN A 840 28.58 43.92 12.84
N GLN A 841 28.85 42.79 13.50
CA GLN A 841 30.22 42.31 13.64
C GLN A 841 30.84 42.02 12.26
N ASP A 842 31.93 42.72 11.94
CA ASP A 842 32.54 42.77 10.60
C ASP A 842 34.05 42.51 10.59
N ASP A 843 34.70 42.54 11.76
CA ASP A 843 36.14 42.38 11.92
C ASP A 843 36.52 41.53 13.13
N VAL A 844 37.82 41.19 13.22
CA VAL A 844 38.39 40.37 14.28
C VAL A 844 39.42 41.20 15.06
N THR A 845 39.11 41.53 16.31
CA THR A 845 40.09 42.03 17.28
C THR A 845 40.96 40.88 17.76
N ALA A 846 42.28 40.98 17.61
CA ALA A 846 43.21 39.89 17.89
C ALA A 846 43.34 39.63 19.41
N THR A 847 42.67 38.59 19.91
CA THR A 847 42.65 38.18 21.33
C THR A 847 43.28 36.79 21.53
N GLY A 848 44.10 36.33 20.58
CA GLY A 848 44.70 34.99 20.61
C GLY A 848 43.83 33.88 20.00
N GLN A 849 42.77 34.24 19.28
CA GLN A 849 41.88 33.28 18.62
C GLN A 849 42.53 32.62 17.40
N THR A 850 42.09 31.40 17.12
CA THR A 850 42.47 30.67 15.91
C THR A 850 41.38 30.81 14.86
N VAL A 851 41.78 31.30 13.69
CA VAL A 851 40.90 31.50 12.53
C VAL A 851 41.19 30.42 11.50
N THR A 852 40.18 29.61 11.17
CA THR A 852 40.32 28.53 10.19
C THR A 852 40.33 29.10 8.78
N MET A 853 41.41 28.81 8.03
CA MET A 853 41.60 29.26 6.65
C MET A 853 42.34 28.15 5.91
N VAL A 854 41.60 27.28 5.22
CA VAL A 854 42.21 26.13 4.54
C VAL A 854 42.59 26.51 3.12
N GLY A 855 43.88 26.40 2.77
CA GLY A 855 44.34 26.76 1.43
C GLY A 855 45.80 26.42 1.16
N THR A 856 46.14 26.31 -0.12
CA THR A 856 47.51 26.18 -0.62
C THR A 856 47.93 27.49 -1.27
N GLY A 857 49.21 27.87 -1.14
CA GLY A 857 49.72 29.11 -1.70
C GLY A 857 51.17 29.35 -1.32
N THR A 858 51.77 30.38 -1.92
CA THR A 858 53.13 30.82 -1.57
C THR A 858 53.15 31.85 -0.45
N VAL A 859 52.02 32.53 -0.21
CA VAL A 859 51.84 33.54 0.83
C VAL A 859 50.48 33.40 1.50
N LEU A 860 50.42 33.79 2.77
CA LEU A 860 49.21 34.08 3.53
C LEU A 860 49.16 35.59 3.70
N ALA A 861 48.11 36.23 3.21
CA ALA A 861 47.95 37.68 3.32
C ALA A 861 46.73 38.03 4.18
N LEU A 862 46.78 39.19 4.83
CA LEU A 862 45.74 39.70 5.71
C LEU A 862 45.51 41.18 5.42
N LEU A 863 44.25 41.62 5.46
CA LEU A 863 43.92 43.03 5.61
C LEU A 863 43.71 43.33 7.10
N GLY A 864 43.94 44.57 7.52
CA GLY A 864 43.78 44.93 8.92
C GLY A 864 44.32 46.30 9.25
N THR A 865 44.31 46.61 10.54
CA THR A 865 44.75 47.90 11.05
C THR A 865 45.13 47.84 12.52
N GLY A 866 46.02 48.73 12.95
CA GLY A 866 46.35 48.94 14.36
C GLY A 866 45.50 50.06 14.95
N ASN A 867 45.16 49.94 16.23
CA ASN A 867 44.50 51.00 16.98
C ASN A 867 45.47 51.61 18.00
N ASN A 868 45.46 52.95 18.12
CA ASN A 868 46.31 53.71 19.06
C ASN A 868 47.82 53.45 18.84
N GLY A 869 48.31 53.72 17.63
CA GLY A 869 49.68 53.46 17.19
C GLY A 869 49.82 52.15 16.42
N THR A 870 51.01 51.92 15.86
CA THR A 870 51.35 50.65 15.20
C THR A 870 51.30 49.51 16.21
N GLN A 871 50.54 48.46 15.87
CA GLN A 871 50.35 47.29 16.73
C GLN A 871 51.04 46.08 16.11
N SER A 872 51.73 45.30 16.94
CA SER A 872 52.36 44.06 16.48
C SER A 872 52.24 42.93 17.51
N GLY A 873 52.41 41.69 17.05
CA GLY A 873 52.43 40.51 17.90
C GLY A 873 52.75 39.23 17.13
N THR A 874 53.04 38.15 17.84
CA THR A 874 53.33 36.85 17.24
C THR A 874 52.05 36.13 16.84
N ALA A 875 51.92 35.81 15.56
CA ALA A 875 50.89 34.93 15.00
C ALA A 875 51.47 33.54 14.68
N THR A 876 50.61 32.53 14.62
CA THR A 876 51.00 31.14 14.29
C THR A 876 50.14 30.59 13.15
N ILE A 877 50.77 30.20 12.05
CA ILE A 877 50.17 29.39 10.99
C ILE A 877 50.21 27.93 11.44
N HIS A 878 49.07 27.24 11.39
CA HIS A 878 48.96 25.80 11.60
C HIS A 878 48.74 25.12 10.25
N TYR A 879 49.50 24.08 9.97
CA TYR A 879 49.41 23.29 8.75
C TYR A 879 48.57 22.04 8.94
N THR A 880 47.96 21.55 7.87
CA THR A 880 47.09 20.35 7.91
C THR A 880 47.84 19.08 8.33
N ASP A 881 49.16 19.07 8.24
CA ASP A 881 50.01 17.95 8.69
C ASP A 881 50.45 18.05 10.16
N GLY A 882 49.89 19.01 10.91
CA GLY A 882 50.17 19.23 12.34
C GLY A 882 51.41 20.07 12.62
N THR A 883 52.17 20.49 11.60
CA THR A 883 53.30 21.42 11.79
C THR A 883 52.84 22.87 11.92
N THR A 884 53.68 23.74 12.48
CA THR A 884 53.36 25.17 12.67
C THR A 884 54.48 26.08 12.19
N GLN A 885 54.14 27.33 11.85
CA GLN A 885 55.07 28.41 11.53
C GLN A 885 54.63 29.68 12.24
N THR A 886 55.53 30.31 13.00
CA THR A 886 55.26 31.60 13.62
C THR A 886 55.72 32.75 12.72
N PHE A 887 55.02 33.89 12.81
CA PHE A 887 55.41 35.13 12.15
C PHE A 887 54.97 36.35 12.97
N THR A 888 55.61 37.51 12.73
CA THR A 888 55.17 38.76 13.34
C THR A 888 54.07 39.36 12.47
N LEU A 889 52.86 39.49 13.05
CA LEU A 889 51.79 40.28 12.45
C LEU A 889 51.93 41.72 12.96
N SER A 890 52.00 42.69 12.06
CA SER A 890 52.10 44.11 12.39
C SER A 890 51.18 44.91 11.49
N PHE A 891 50.40 45.82 12.07
CA PHE A 891 49.57 46.78 11.33
C PHE A 891 49.80 48.20 11.84
N ALA A 892 49.96 49.14 10.92
CA ALA A 892 50.01 50.56 11.18
C ALA A 892 48.70 51.10 11.76
N ASP A 893 48.79 52.24 12.46
CA ASP A 893 47.62 52.91 13.00
C ASP A 893 46.67 53.34 11.87
N TRP A 894 45.40 52.92 11.96
CA TRP A 894 44.36 53.28 11.00
C TRP A 894 44.21 54.79 10.79
N TYR A 895 44.50 55.59 11.83
CA TYR A 895 44.46 57.05 11.81
C TYR A 895 45.71 57.67 11.14
N ALA A 896 46.86 56.99 11.16
CA ALA A 896 48.13 57.59 10.74
C ALA A 896 48.31 57.69 9.22
N ASN A 897 47.58 56.88 8.43
CA ASN A 897 47.70 56.79 6.97
C ASN A 897 49.15 56.66 6.47
N THR A 898 49.99 55.98 7.23
CA THR A 898 51.40 55.77 6.92
C THR A 898 51.74 54.32 7.28
N PRO A 899 52.20 53.49 6.33
CA PRO A 899 52.56 52.10 6.59
C PRO A 899 53.63 51.96 7.68
N ALA A 900 53.56 50.87 8.44
CA ALA A 900 54.58 50.36 9.32
C ALA A 900 55.59 49.51 8.53
N ALA A 901 56.68 49.11 9.18
CA ALA A 901 57.64 48.20 8.55
C ALA A 901 56.99 46.82 8.30
N GLY A 902 56.75 46.51 7.03
CA GLY A 902 56.23 45.20 6.60
C GLY A 902 54.75 45.17 6.20
N ASP A 903 54.04 46.30 6.24
CA ASP A 903 52.69 46.44 5.69
C ASP A 903 52.64 47.52 4.58
N GLU A 904 51.52 47.59 3.88
CA GLU A 904 51.22 48.56 2.83
C GLU A 904 49.80 49.11 3.00
N ILE A 905 49.49 50.30 2.47
CA ILE A 905 48.09 50.77 2.43
C ILE A 905 47.35 49.98 1.34
N ALA A 906 46.31 49.25 1.73
CA ALA A 906 45.40 48.59 0.79
C ALA A 906 44.37 49.59 0.26
N VAL A 907 43.71 50.31 1.17
CA VAL A 907 42.66 51.29 0.86
C VAL A 907 42.64 52.41 1.89
N THR A 908 42.43 53.65 1.44
CA THR A 908 42.17 54.80 2.31
C THR A 908 40.73 55.27 2.14
N ALA A 909 39.94 55.18 3.21
CA ALA A 909 38.63 55.81 3.29
C ALA A 909 38.80 57.31 3.56
N THR A 910 38.07 58.14 2.83
CA THR A 910 38.19 59.61 2.94
C THR A 910 37.59 60.17 4.23
N ASN A 911 36.82 59.36 4.95
CA ASN A 911 36.26 59.72 6.24
C ASN A 911 36.13 58.52 7.18
N TRP A 912 35.99 58.82 8.47
CA TRP A 912 35.65 57.90 9.55
C TRP A 912 34.38 58.36 10.26
N ASN A 913 33.74 57.46 10.99
CA ASN A 913 32.60 57.77 11.85
C ASN A 913 33.09 58.01 13.29
N VAL A 914 32.60 59.10 13.88
CA VAL A 914 33.00 59.58 15.21
C VAL A 914 31.84 59.44 16.21
N PRO A 915 32.14 59.24 17.51
CA PRO A 915 31.14 59.21 18.57
C PRO A 915 30.36 60.53 18.69
N SER A 916 29.12 60.44 19.17
CA SER A 916 28.28 61.63 19.43
C SER A 916 28.93 62.56 20.46
N GLY A 917 29.16 63.82 20.07
CA GLY A 917 29.75 64.85 20.94
C GLY A 917 31.24 65.12 20.72
N ASP A 918 31.89 64.39 19.80
CA ASP A 918 33.27 64.63 19.41
C ASP A 918 33.43 65.80 18.41
N THR A 919 34.54 66.53 18.48
CA THR A 919 34.88 67.67 17.62
C THR A 919 36.00 67.39 16.61
N LEU A 920 36.55 66.17 16.54
CA LEU A 920 37.70 65.83 15.69
C LEU A 920 37.44 66.00 14.19
N GLY A 921 36.18 65.98 13.73
CA GLY A 921 35.81 66.23 12.33
C GLY A 921 36.23 65.12 11.36
N ASN A 922 36.15 65.41 10.06
CA ASN A 922 36.49 64.44 9.02
C ASN A 922 37.98 64.15 8.98
N HIS A 923 38.35 62.87 8.94
CA HIS A 923 39.73 62.41 8.82
C HIS A 923 39.81 61.19 7.92
N ALA A 924 40.85 61.10 7.09
CA ALA A 924 41.08 59.91 6.27
C ALA A 924 41.61 58.77 7.14
N VAL A 925 41.17 57.55 6.90
CA VAL A 925 41.62 56.36 7.65
C VAL A 925 41.91 55.21 6.69
N SER A 926 42.94 54.41 7.00
CA SER A 926 43.46 53.40 6.08
C SER A 926 43.35 51.98 6.62
N VAL A 927 43.02 51.07 5.70
CA VAL A 927 43.14 49.61 5.85
C VAL A 927 44.47 49.20 5.23
N TYR A 928 45.24 48.40 5.96
CA TYR A 928 46.58 47.97 5.57
C TYR A 928 46.58 46.51 5.12
N TYR A 929 47.51 46.18 4.24
CA TYR A 929 47.81 44.85 3.73
C TYR A 929 49.14 44.36 4.30
N THR A 930 49.18 43.11 4.74
CA THR A 930 50.42 42.41 5.12
C THR A 930 50.40 40.99 4.59
N ALA A 931 51.57 40.44 4.26
CA ALA A 931 51.70 39.07 3.81
C ALA A 931 52.91 38.36 4.42
N VAL A 932 52.76 37.05 4.64
CA VAL A 932 53.81 36.16 5.13
C VAL A 932 53.96 34.97 4.20
N GLY A 933 55.20 34.58 3.89
CA GLY A 933 55.48 33.39 3.10
C GLY A 933 55.00 32.11 3.79
N VAL A 934 54.33 31.24 3.03
CA VAL A 934 53.88 29.92 3.48
C VAL A 934 54.96 28.88 3.18
N GLN A 935 55.14 27.88 4.05
CA GLN A 935 56.09 26.80 3.81
C GLN A 935 55.73 26.02 2.53
N SER A 936 56.71 25.89 1.64
CA SER A 936 56.52 25.21 0.35
C SER A 936 55.99 23.78 0.52
N GLY A 937 54.96 23.43 -0.26
CA GLY A 937 54.33 22.10 -0.24
C GLY A 937 53.40 21.84 0.95
N LYS A 938 53.17 22.83 1.82
CA LYS A 938 52.24 22.72 2.94
C LYS A 938 50.88 23.36 2.63
N THR A 939 49.83 22.85 3.27
CA THR A 939 48.48 23.42 3.21
C THR A 939 48.19 24.08 4.55
N VAL A 940 47.86 25.37 4.55
CA VAL A 940 47.44 26.09 5.76
C VAL A 940 46.11 25.50 6.21
N ALA A 941 45.97 25.23 7.51
CA ALA A 941 44.74 24.77 8.15
C ALA A 941 44.06 25.91 8.92
N SER A 942 44.84 26.68 9.68
CA SER A 942 44.35 27.81 10.45
C SER A 942 45.46 28.78 10.82
N VAL A 943 45.10 29.97 11.30
CA VAL A 943 46.02 31.00 11.79
C VAL A 943 45.59 31.44 13.17
N THR A 944 46.44 31.27 14.17
CA THR A 944 46.26 31.89 15.49
C THR A 944 46.78 33.31 15.44
N LEU A 945 45.88 34.27 15.64
CA LEU A 945 46.20 35.69 15.73
C LEU A 945 46.94 36.01 17.04
N PRO A 946 47.72 37.10 17.12
CA PRO A 946 48.35 37.50 18.37
C PRO A 946 47.31 37.79 19.46
N ASN A 947 47.68 37.60 20.72
CA ASN A 947 46.88 38.10 21.84
C ASN A 947 47.22 39.57 22.10
N ASN A 948 46.73 40.45 21.23
CA ASN A 948 46.94 41.89 21.27
C ASN A 948 45.63 42.61 20.91
N THR A 949 44.85 42.99 21.92
CA THR A 949 43.49 43.52 21.78
C THR A 949 43.41 44.88 21.08
N THR A 950 44.55 45.51 20.79
CA THR A 950 44.62 46.75 20.00
C THR A 950 44.98 46.50 18.53
N CYS A 951 45.36 45.27 18.17
CA CYS A 951 45.59 44.83 16.80
C CYS A 951 44.29 44.27 16.20
N THR A 952 43.80 44.85 15.11
CA THR A 952 42.55 44.47 14.48
C THR A 952 42.81 43.93 13.09
N SER A 953 42.35 42.71 12.80
CA SER A 953 42.44 42.11 11.47
C SER A 953 41.07 42.09 10.81
N LEU A 954 41.04 42.53 9.56
CA LEU A 954 39.92 42.41 8.63
C LEU A 954 40.32 41.29 7.67
N PRO A 955 39.98 40.02 7.93
CA PRO A 955 40.55 38.91 7.17
C PRO A 955 40.26 39.01 5.66
#